data_AF-A0A3M1HC47-F1
#
_entry.id   AF-A0A3M1HC47-F1
#
_cell.length_a   1.000
_cell.length_b   1.000
_cell.length_c   1.000
_cell.angle_alpha   90.00
_cell.angle_beta   90.00
_cell.angle_gamma   90.00
#
_symmetry.space_group_name_H-M   'P 1'
#
loop_
_entity.id
_entity.type
_entity.pdbx_description
1 polymer ?
#
loop_
_entity_poly.entity_id
_entity_poly.type
_entity_poly.pdbx_seq_one_letter_code
_entity_poly.pdbx_strand_id
1 'polypeptide(L)'
;MGFTNFFVEIHANFCIIILTICIKRIGKMPMAELKGLSLSQHLHSIFSEIKSQNSIYGFPLKLAFRGIPEKDLSVFFHNQKAATPLGPAAGPHTQMAQNILLSFLGGCRIMELKTVQILDQLEIPRPCIYAPNICFNVEWSQELRLQESLHEYLVAWMLLKFLEYEEVLSIPAGDPFYQTIFDISVGYNLEGISSEPIHQWIQTLLNASEEIARLKEGIPASFSHLKNLEIPGRVSSSITLSTFHGCPANEIESIVKHLIKEHKVDVMVKMNPTLMGFERVSYLLHDKLGFHHIQLDPHAFEADLQFQDAVTMMKRLRDFATAHGKEVGCKFTNTLVVRNTEKVLPGEEMYLSGPPLHVIAMDAMHSLRQEMGAHFPISFSGGIDKTNVADALSCNMKPVTICTDLLKQRGYQRLRHYFQTIRKAMDQMGASCLKEFIIKRAGGGDSVQECGLKNSKDYVNSLLDNPYYHYSSHKKPPKRVDSKLQLFDCILCNLCIFVCPNGANFSMDTKGYSKPMINYIYRRGRLEAENGGTFVLKKDRQIGTLADFCNECGNCDTYCPEEGAPYIEKPRFFFSKESFERFSSYDGFCFFSPHQLAGRMKGKVYSIEYEPDSKNLRFSSPEIEIQMGENQKVQSFEIKNGLLEGSKIDMEPFYVLDALYSAALENENKYPFVILRGIGS
;
A
#
# COMPACT_ATOMS: atom_id res chain seq x y z
N MET A 1 -61.50 -2.46 33.90
CA MET A 1 -60.87 -2.31 32.58
C MET A 1 -59.63 -1.42 32.68
N GLY A 2 -58.53 -1.90 33.30
CA GLY A 2 -57.39 -1.00 33.53
C GLY A 2 -56.08 -1.62 34.00
N PHE A 3 -55.88 -2.94 33.84
CA PHE A 3 -54.61 -3.58 34.26
C PHE A 3 -54.01 -4.56 33.25
N THR A 4 -54.69 -4.84 32.13
CA THR A 4 -54.19 -5.76 31.10
C THR A 4 -53.53 -5.08 29.90
N ASN A 5 -53.72 -3.77 29.69
CA ASN A 5 -53.09 -3.05 28.57
C ASN A 5 -51.68 -2.51 28.87
N PHE A 6 -51.29 -2.37 30.15
CA PHE A 6 -49.98 -1.81 30.50
C PHE A 6 -48.83 -2.83 30.36
N PHE A 7 -49.11 -4.12 30.46
CA PHE A 7 -48.09 -5.18 30.30
C PHE A 7 -47.80 -5.52 28.83
N VAL A 8 -48.76 -5.31 27.92
CA VAL A 8 -48.57 -5.59 26.49
C VAL A 8 -47.73 -4.50 25.81
N GLU A 9 -47.87 -3.24 26.22
CA GLU A 9 -47.06 -2.12 25.70
C GLU A 9 -45.60 -2.14 26.18
N ILE A 10 -45.33 -2.61 27.41
CA ILE A 10 -43.97 -2.72 27.93
C ILE A 10 -43.22 -3.88 27.26
N HIS A 11 -43.88 -5.01 26.96
CA HIS A 11 -43.25 -6.13 26.24
C HIS A 11 -42.99 -5.83 24.75
N ALA A 12 -43.90 -5.09 24.09
CA ALA A 12 -43.69 -4.68 22.70
C ALA A 12 -42.52 -3.69 22.57
N ASN A 13 -42.41 -2.72 23.48
CA ASN A 13 -41.29 -1.77 23.48
C ASN A 13 -39.96 -2.40 23.90
N PHE A 14 -39.96 -3.38 24.81
CA PHE A 14 -38.74 -4.12 25.16
C PHE A 14 -38.27 -5.05 24.03
N CYS A 15 -39.20 -5.69 23.31
CA CYS A 15 -38.86 -6.48 22.11
C CYS A 15 -38.36 -5.59 20.96
N ILE A 16 -38.90 -4.38 20.77
CA ILE A 16 -38.41 -3.43 19.75
C ILE A 16 -37.05 -2.84 20.15
N ILE A 17 -36.81 -2.57 21.44
CA ILE A 17 -35.49 -2.11 21.92
C ILE A 17 -34.45 -3.24 21.84
N ILE A 18 -34.81 -4.49 22.17
CA ILE A 18 -33.91 -5.65 22.00
C ILE A 18 -33.71 -5.95 20.51
N LEU A 19 -34.73 -5.85 19.64
CA LEU A 19 -34.52 -5.95 18.19
C LEU A 19 -33.68 -4.79 17.67
N THR A 20 -33.81 -3.57 18.18
CA THR A 20 -33.02 -2.41 17.72
C THR A 20 -31.58 -2.47 18.23
N ILE A 21 -31.34 -3.01 19.43
CA ILE A 21 -30.02 -3.29 19.99
C ILE A 21 -29.39 -4.52 19.31
N CYS A 22 -30.18 -5.55 18.98
CA CYS A 22 -29.74 -6.72 18.21
C CYS A 22 -29.53 -6.41 16.74
N ILE A 23 -30.30 -5.49 16.12
CA ILE A 23 -30.10 -5.01 14.74
C ILE A 23 -28.90 -4.05 14.68
N LYS A 24 -28.64 -3.25 15.71
CA LYS A 24 -27.37 -2.51 15.87
C LYS A 24 -26.17 -3.41 16.24
N ARG A 25 -26.43 -4.64 16.74
CA ARG A 25 -25.46 -5.72 16.97
C ARG A 25 -25.54 -6.85 15.93
N ILE A 26 -26.23 -6.65 14.80
CA ILE A 26 -25.83 -7.33 13.57
C ILE A 26 -24.54 -6.61 13.22
N GLY A 27 -23.45 -7.09 13.83
CA GLY A 27 -22.13 -6.52 13.67
C GLY A 27 -21.90 -6.37 12.18
N LYS A 28 -21.61 -5.14 11.75
CA LYS A 28 -20.95 -4.94 10.46
C LYS A 28 -19.84 -5.99 10.41
N MET A 29 -19.92 -6.87 9.42
CA MET A 29 -18.94 -7.94 9.26
C MET A 29 -17.56 -7.28 9.29
N PRO A 30 -16.62 -7.75 10.14
CA PRO A 30 -15.31 -7.13 10.24
C PRO A 30 -14.68 -7.12 8.84
N MET A 31 -14.43 -5.92 8.32
CA MET A 31 -13.79 -5.71 7.04
C MET A 31 -12.32 -6.11 7.14
N ALA A 32 -11.70 -6.50 6.02
CA ALA A 32 -10.26 -6.75 6.00
C ALA A 32 -9.49 -5.51 6.49
N GLU A 33 -8.70 -5.69 7.55
CA GLU A 33 -7.79 -4.68 8.10
C GLU A 33 -6.34 -5.05 7.76
N LEU A 34 -5.52 -4.06 7.47
CA LEU A 34 -4.08 -4.27 7.30
C LEU A 34 -3.46 -4.67 8.64
N LYS A 35 -2.63 -5.72 8.62
CA LYS A 35 -1.86 -6.17 9.76
C LYS A 35 -0.39 -6.34 9.37
N GLY A 36 0.46 -5.67 10.13
CA GLY A 36 1.91 -5.73 10.04
C GLY A 36 2.50 -7.08 10.41
N LEU A 37 3.78 -7.28 10.09
CA LEU A 37 4.55 -8.41 10.59
C LEU A 37 5.42 -8.00 11.78
N SER A 38 5.80 -8.96 12.61
CA SER A 38 6.86 -8.74 13.57
C SER A 38 8.22 -8.58 12.87
N LEU A 39 9.18 -7.95 13.55
CA LEU A 39 10.54 -7.85 13.03
C LEU A 39 11.15 -9.23 12.76
N SER A 40 10.91 -10.23 13.63
CA SER A 40 11.36 -11.61 13.44
C SER A 40 10.81 -12.22 12.15
N GLN A 41 9.51 -12.05 11.89
CA GLN A 41 8.87 -12.55 10.67
C GLN A 41 9.47 -11.91 9.42
N HIS A 42 9.70 -10.59 9.43
CA HIS A 42 10.36 -9.91 8.33
C HIS A 42 11.78 -10.44 8.08
N LEU A 43 12.59 -10.60 9.12
CA LEU A 43 13.98 -11.09 8.99
C LEU A 43 14.01 -12.50 8.38
N HIS A 44 13.24 -13.44 8.93
CA HIS A 44 13.18 -14.80 8.39
C HIS A 44 12.67 -14.82 6.96
N SER A 45 11.61 -14.07 6.67
CA SER A 45 11.02 -13.94 5.34
C SER A 45 12.03 -13.41 4.32
N ILE A 46 12.71 -12.30 4.63
CA ILE A 46 13.68 -11.64 3.74
C ILE A 46 14.88 -12.56 3.49
N PHE A 47 15.56 -13.02 4.54
CA PHE A 47 16.83 -13.72 4.38
C PHE A 47 16.67 -15.15 3.83
N SER A 48 15.55 -15.82 4.11
CA SER A 48 15.21 -17.09 3.47
C SER A 48 14.96 -16.91 1.97
N GLU A 49 14.25 -15.86 1.57
CA GLU A 49 13.97 -15.58 0.16
C GLU A 49 15.22 -15.13 -0.61
N ILE A 50 16.10 -14.31 0.00
CA ILE A 50 17.38 -13.92 -0.61
C ILE A 50 18.20 -15.17 -0.95
N LYS A 51 18.33 -16.09 0.00
CA LYS A 51 19.11 -17.32 -0.16
C LYS A 51 18.53 -18.24 -1.25
N SER A 52 17.21 -18.36 -1.33
CA SER A 52 16.55 -19.34 -2.20
C SER A 52 16.18 -18.81 -3.58
N GLN A 53 15.81 -17.53 -3.70
CA GLN A 53 15.26 -16.92 -4.92
C GLN A 53 16.02 -15.67 -5.39
N ASN A 54 16.95 -15.14 -4.58
CA ASN A 54 17.64 -13.87 -4.84
C ASN A 54 16.63 -12.71 -5.08
N SER A 55 15.61 -12.66 -4.22
CA SER A 55 14.55 -11.64 -4.20
C SER A 55 14.17 -11.24 -2.78
N ILE A 56 13.47 -10.11 -2.65
CA ILE A 56 12.84 -9.66 -1.41
C ILE A 56 11.38 -9.30 -1.73
N TYR A 57 10.42 -9.94 -1.05
CA TYR A 57 8.98 -9.85 -1.29
C TYR A 57 8.61 -10.06 -2.77
N GLY A 58 9.26 -11.03 -3.43
CA GLY A 58 9.09 -11.31 -4.85
C GLY A 58 9.72 -10.27 -5.80
N PHE A 59 10.39 -9.23 -5.28
CA PHE A 59 11.13 -8.28 -6.09
C PHE A 59 12.54 -8.83 -6.39
N PRO A 60 12.89 -9.13 -7.65
CA PRO A 60 14.20 -9.71 -7.96
C PRO A 60 15.35 -8.74 -7.69
N LEU A 61 16.35 -9.15 -6.91
CA LEU A 61 17.49 -8.27 -6.56
C LEU A 61 18.34 -7.86 -7.77
N LYS A 62 18.31 -8.64 -8.86
CA LYS A 62 18.92 -8.25 -10.14
C LYS A 62 18.28 -7.01 -10.80
N LEU A 63 17.05 -6.65 -10.38
CA LEU A 63 16.34 -5.46 -10.83
C LEU A 63 16.50 -4.28 -9.86
N ALA A 64 17.07 -4.51 -8.67
CA ALA A 64 17.25 -3.46 -7.68
C ALA A 64 18.20 -2.36 -8.17
N PHE A 65 17.83 -1.12 -7.89
CA PHE A 65 18.61 0.07 -8.25
C PHE A 65 19.91 0.11 -7.43
N ARG A 66 21.03 0.40 -8.08
CA ARG A 66 22.39 0.45 -7.49
C ARG A 66 23.13 1.74 -7.85
N GLY A 67 22.38 2.82 -8.09
CA GLY A 67 22.94 4.06 -8.63
C GLY A 67 23.00 4.07 -10.15
N ILE A 68 23.50 5.18 -10.69
CA ILE A 68 23.79 5.35 -12.11
C ILE A 68 25.29 5.66 -12.21
N PRO A 69 26.08 4.82 -12.92
CA PRO A 69 27.51 5.07 -13.06
C PRO A 69 27.80 6.48 -13.55
N GLU A 70 28.78 7.15 -12.91
CA GLU A 70 29.25 8.50 -13.25
C GLU A 70 28.20 9.62 -13.11
N LYS A 71 27.04 9.36 -12.48
CA LYS A 71 25.99 10.36 -12.23
C LYS A 71 25.69 10.53 -10.76
N ASP A 72 25.75 11.77 -10.28
CA ASP A 72 25.30 12.15 -8.93
C ASP A 72 23.85 12.65 -8.97
N LEU A 73 22.94 11.84 -8.42
CA LEU A 73 21.52 12.17 -8.27
C LEU A 73 21.18 12.70 -6.87
N SER A 74 22.17 12.87 -6.01
CA SER A 74 21.92 13.23 -4.63
C SER A 74 21.35 14.65 -4.50
N VAL A 75 20.43 14.82 -3.56
CA VAL A 75 19.79 16.10 -3.27
C VAL A 75 19.74 16.35 -1.78
N PHE A 76 19.67 17.62 -1.42
CA PHE A 76 19.23 18.04 -0.09
C PHE A 76 17.72 18.26 -0.11
N PHE A 77 17.03 17.59 0.81
CA PHE A 77 15.66 17.89 1.19
C PHE A 77 15.71 18.43 2.61
N HIS A 78 15.39 19.73 2.74
CA HIS A 78 15.76 20.52 3.91
C HIS A 78 17.27 20.41 4.20
N ASN A 79 17.65 20.08 5.42
CA ASN A 79 19.04 19.90 5.84
C ASN A 79 19.57 18.46 5.69
N GLN A 80 18.77 17.53 5.14
CA GLN A 80 19.14 16.12 5.01
C GLN A 80 19.49 15.77 3.56
N LYS A 81 20.50 14.92 3.38
CA LYS A 81 20.93 14.43 2.07
C LYS A 81 20.25 13.08 1.76
N ALA A 82 19.76 12.93 0.54
CA ALA A 82 19.26 11.67 -0.01
C ALA A 82 20.01 11.32 -1.29
N ALA A 83 20.26 10.04 -1.55
CA ALA A 83 21.02 9.60 -2.72
C ALA A 83 20.29 9.76 -4.06
N THR A 84 18.95 9.87 -4.02
CA THR A 84 18.11 10.14 -5.21
C THR A 84 17.01 11.14 -4.84
N PRO A 85 16.46 11.90 -5.80
CA PRO A 85 15.42 12.91 -5.52
C PRO A 85 14.00 12.31 -5.50
N LEU A 86 13.88 10.98 -5.60
CA LEU A 86 12.62 10.28 -5.83
C LEU A 86 12.11 9.60 -4.57
N GLY A 87 10.79 9.51 -4.49
CA GLY A 87 10.08 8.94 -3.36
C GLY A 87 8.73 8.36 -3.73
N PRO A 88 8.20 7.37 -3.01
CA PRO A 88 6.75 7.17 -2.99
C PRO A 88 6.08 8.36 -2.30
N ALA A 89 4.89 8.77 -2.78
CA ALA A 89 4.08 9.78 -2.12
C ALA A 89 3.28 9.17 -0.96
N ALA A 90 2.82 10.00 -0.01
CA ALA A 90 1.90 9.57 1.05
C ALA A 90 0.66 8.91 0.41
N GLY A 91 0.55 7.60 0.58
CA GLY A 91 -0.40 6.78 -0.16
C GLY A 91 -0.18 5.29 0.11
N PRO A 92 -0.77 4.40 -0.70
CA PRO A 92 -0.79 2.96 -0.40
C PRO A 92 0.62 2.32 -0.40
N HIS A 93 1.62 2.93 -1.05
CA HIS A 93 3.00 2.41 -1.10
C HIS A 93 3.86 2.81 0.12
N THR A 94 3.32 3.53 1.10
CA THR A 94 4.06 3.99 2.30
C THR A 94 3.33 3.67 3.60
N GLN A 95 2.47 2.65 3.60
CA GLN A 95 1.75 2.20 4.80
C GLN A 95 2.49 1.10 5.55
N MET A 96 2.99 0.08 4.83
CA MET A 96 3.61 -1.11 5.43
C MET A 96 5.12 -1.13 5.19
N ALA A 97 5.84 -1.84 6.06
CA ALA A 97 7.30 -1.92 6.01
C ALA A 97 7.81 -2.51 4.69
N GLN A 98 7.17 -3.56 4.17
CA GLN A 98 7.51 -4.13 2.86
C GLN A 98 7.33 -3.13 1.72
N ASN A 99 6.36 -2.21 1.79
CA ASN A 99 6.13 -1.23 0.73
C ASN A 99 7.27 -0.23 0.66
N ILE A 100 7.78 0.20 1.81
CA ILE A 100 8.91 1.10 1.94
C ILE A 100 10.20 0.42 1.44
N LEU A 101 10.43 -0.84 1.81
CA LEU A 101 11.56 -1.63 1.32
C LEU A 101 11.52 -1.81 -0.20
N LEU A 102 10.36 -2.16 -0.77
CA LEU A 102 10.18 -2.29 -2.21
C LEU A 102 10.41 -0.96 -2.95
N SER A 103 9.99 0.16 -2.37
CA SER A 103 10.29 1.50 -2.88
C SER A 103 11.79 1.79 -2.87
N PHE A 104 12.50 1.41 -1.80
CA PHE A 104 13.95 1.56 -1.68
C PHE A 104 14.70 0.73 -2.74
N LEU A 105 14.30 -0.53 -2.94
CA LEU A 105 14.86 -1.41 -3.98
C LEU A 105 14.62 -0.85 -5.39
N GLY A 106 13.49 -0.17 -5.60
CA GLY A 106 13.19 0.56 -6.83
C GLY A 106 14.05 1.81 -7.05
N GLY A 107 14.74 2.31 -6.02
CA GLY A 107 15.65 3.45 -6.05
C GLY A 107 15.14 4.73 -5.37
N CYS A 108 13.99 4.68 -4.71
CA CYS A 108 13.50 5.82 -3.92
C CYS A 108 14.34 6.03 -2.66
N ARG A 109 14.56 7.29 -2.27
CA ARG A 109 15.35 7.68 -1.09
C ARG A 109 14.69 8.72 -0.20
N ILE A 110 13.56 9.29 -0.61
CA ILE A 110 12.78 10.20 0.23
C ILE A 110 11.37 9.62 0.37
N MET A 111 11.08 8.98 1.50
CA MET A 111 9.83 8.26 1.75
C MET A 111 8.84 9.20 2.44
N GLU A 112 7.84 9.71 1.71
CA GLU A 112 6.72 10.43 2.35
C GLU A 112 5.77 9.40 2.95
N LEU A 113 5.79 9.27 4.28
CA LEU A 113 5.00 8.30 5.03
C LEU A 113 3.51 8.57 4.85
N LYS A 114 2.66 7.54 4.97
CA LYS A 114 1.20 7.72 4.84
C LYS A 114 0.72 8.70 5.91
N THR A 115 -0.16 9.61 5.51
CA THR A 115 -0.72 10.65 6.38
C THR A 115 -1.43 10.03 7.58
N VAL A 116 -1.00 10.42 8.78
CA VAL A 116 -1.66 10.08 10.05
C VAL A 116 -2.59 11.21 10.51
N GLN A 117 -3.61 10.88 11.28
CA GLN A 117 -4.54 11.84 11.89
C GLN A 117 -5.09 11.30 13.20
N ILE A 118 -5.77 12.16 13.97
CA ILE A 118 -6.37 11.79 15.27
C ILE A 118 -7.49 10.75 15.13
N LEU A 119 -8.20 10.73 13.99
CA LEU A 119 -9.17 9.69 13.67
C LEU A 119 -8.43 8.45 13.18
N ASP A 120 -8.01 7.61 14.13
CA ASP A 120 -7.18 6.42 13.87
C ASP A 120 -7.99 5.14 13.61
N GLN A 121 -9.32 5.25 13.54
CA GLN A 121 -10.24 4.21 13.11
C GLN A 121 -11.16 4.78 12.03
N LEU A 122 -10.95 4.35 10.78
CA LEU A 122 -11.69 4.83 9.62
C LEU A 122 -12.48 3.71 8.96
N GLU A 123 -13.74 4.00 8.64
CA GLU A 123 -14.53 3.17 7.73
C GLU A 123 -14.26 3.64 6.29
N ILE A 124 -13.45 2.87 5.56
CA ILE A 124 -13.08 3.21 4.18
C ILE A 124 -13.96 2.42 3.20
N PRO A 125 -14.69 3.07 2.28
CA PRO A 125 -15.45 2.36 1.26
C PRO A 125 -14.54 1.53 0.35
N ARG A 126 -14.91 0.27 0.07
CA ARG A 126 -14.14 -0.66 -0.79
C ARG A 126 -14.97 -1.13 -2.00
N PRO A 127 -14.35 -1.34 -3.17
CA PRO A 127 -12.96 -1.01 -3.49
C PRO A 127 -12.70 0.49 -3.43
N CYS A 128 -11.47 0.91 -3.10
CA CYS A 128 -11.13 2.33 -2.89
C CYS A 128 -10.21 2.93 -3.97
N ILE A 129 -9.70 2.12 -4.91
CA ILE A 129 -8.77 2.53 -5.97
C ILE A 129 -9.24 1.97 -7.31
N TYR A 130 -9.34 2.84 -8.31
CA TYR A 130 -9.57 2.49 -9.71
C TYR A 130 -8.57 3.22 -10.61
N ALA A 131 -7.60 2.50 -11.18
CA ALA A 131 -6.46 3.10 -11.87
C ALA A 131 -6.20 2.54 -13.29
N PRO A 132 -7.18 2.51 -14.22
CA PRO A 132 -7.01 1.90 -15.54
C PRO A 132 -6.06 2.68 -16.47
N ASN A 133 -6.12 4.01 -16.45
CA ASN A 133 -5.36 4.91 -17.33
C ASN A 133 -4.97 6.20 -16.58
N ILE A 134 -6.01 6.95 -16.19
CA ILE A 134 -6.00 7.89 -15.08
C ILE A 134 -6.38 7.11 -13.81
N CYS A 135 -6.29 7.74 -12.65
CA CYS A 135 -6.62 7.09 -11.39
C CYS A 135 -7.64 7.90 -10.61
N PHE A 136 -8.61 7.18 -10.05
CA PHE A 136 -9.55 7.66 -9.07
C PHE A 136 -9.35 6.88 -7.78
N ASN A 137 -9.47 7.56 -6.65
CA ASN A 137 -9.58 6.91 -5.35
C ASN A 137 -10.70 7.54 -4.53
N VAL A 138 -11.17 6.80 -3.52
CA VAL A 138 -12.03 7.28 -2.43
C VAL A 138 -11.40 7.01 -1.06
N GLU A 139 -10.12 6.61 -1.06
CA GLU A 139 -9.30 6.40 0.13
C GLU A 139 -9.05 7.73 0.87
N TRP A 140 -9.00 7.65 2.20
CA TRP A 140 -8.69 8.77 3.10
C TRP A 140 -7.22 8.68 3.58
N SER A 141 -6.92 9.17 4.79
CA SER A 141 -5.62 9.00 5.46
C SER A 141 -5.30 7.51 5.71
N GLN A 142 -4.36 7.21 6.61
CA GLN A 142 -3.94 5.83 6.84
C GLN A 142 -5.06 4.90 7.35
N GLU A 143 -4.93 3.62 7.02
CA GLU A 143 -5.82 2.54 7.50
C GLU A 143 -5.35 1.91 8.80
N LEU A 144 -4.03 1.96 9.05
CA LEU A 144 -3.42 1.48 10.29
C LEU A 144 -3.68 2.48 11.42
N ARG A 145 -3.81 1.97 12.64
CA ARG A 145 -3.84 2.82 13.84
C ARG A 145 -2.49 3.51 14.03
N LEU A 146 -2.47 4.54 14.88
CA LEU A 146 -1.25 5.30 15.16
C LEU A 146 -0.10 4.39 15.62
N GLN A 147 -0.35 3.47 16.56
CA GLN A 147 0.69 2.56 17.07
C GLN A 147 1.11 1.50 16.03
N GLU A 148 0.20 1.03 15.18
CA GLU A 148 0.50 0.05 14.13
C GLU A 148 1.37 0.69 13.03
N SER A 149 1.00 1.87 12.56
CA SER A 149 1.80 2.64 11.60
C SER A 149 3.18 3.01 12.15
N LEU A 150 3.27 3.40 13.42
CA LEU A 150 4.54 3.66 14.09
C LEU A 150 5.44 2.43 14.05
N HIS A 151 4.91 1.26 14.42
CA HIS A 151 5.63 -0.01 14.37
C HIS A 151 6.14 -0.31 12.96
N GLU A 152 5.29 -0.20 11.93
CA GLU A 152 5.68 -0.43 10.53
C GLU A 152 6.82 0.49 10.07
N TYR A 153 6.80 1.77 10.46
CA TYR A 153 7.84 2.72 10.08
C TYR A 153 9.16 2.47 10.80
N LEU A 154 9.14 2.10 12.08
CA LEU A 154 10.34 1.72 12.83
C LEU A 154 10.94 0.41 12.28
N VAL A 155 10.09 -0.58 11.98
CA VAL A 155 10.52 -1.84 11.36
C VAL A 155 11.15 -1.58 9.99
N ALA A 156 10.52 -0.77 9.12
CA ALA A 156 11.11 -0.40 7.83
C ALA A 156 12.48 0.27 8.00
N TRP A 157 12.59 1.22 8.93
CA TRP A 157 13.85 1.92 9.22
C TRP A 157 14.96 0.95 9.64
N MET A 158 14.67 0.04 10.57
CA MET A 158 15.60 -0.98 11.03
C MET A 158 15.98 -1.96 9.92
N LEU A 159 15.00 -2.44 9.16
CA LEU A 159 15.25 -3.37 8.05
C LEU A 159 16.15 -2.75 6.98
N LEU A 160 15.98 -1.47 6.62
CA LEU A 160 16.88 -0.80 5.69
C LEU A 160 18.33 -0.76 6.21
N LYS A 161 18.53 -0.58 7.52
CA LYS A 161 19.86 -0.63 8.16
C LYS A 161 20.44 -2.03 8.21
N PHE A 162 19.61 -3.06 8.39
CA PHE A 162 20.08 -4.44 8.28
C PHE A 162 20.46 -4.81 6.85
N LEU A 163 19.69 -4.39 5.84
CA LEU A 163 20.04 -4.62 4.43
C LEU A 163 21.33 -3.90 4.02
N GLU A 164 21.57 -2.71 4.56
CA GLU A 164 22.83 -1.95 4.41
C GLU A 164 24.00 -2.70 5.07
N TYR A 165 23.84 -3.12 6.33
CA TYR A 165 24.87 -3.83 7.09
C TYR A 165 25.26 -5.17 6.47
N GLU A 166 24.29 -5.92 5.95
CA GLU A 166 24.49 -7.20 5.25
C GLU A 166 24.96 -7.02 3.80
N GLU A 167 25.12 -5.77 3.33
CA GLU A 167 25.54 -5.42 1.97
C GLU A 167 24.74 -6.16 0.88
N VAL A 168 23.43 -6.33 1.09
CA VAL A 168 22.55 -7.16 0.23
C VAL A 168 22.57 -6.71 -1.24
N LEU A 169 22.85 -5.43 -1.49
CA LEU A 169 22.94 -4.87 -2.83
C LEU A 169 24.36 -4.91 -3.42
N SER A 170 25.32 -5.50 -2.72
CA SER A 170 26.75 -5.49 -3.06
C SER A 170 27.32 -4.08 -3.13
N ILE A 171 26.84 -3.21 -2.24
CA ILE A 171 27.32 -1.84 -2.03
C ILE A 171 27.79 -1.76 -0.58
N PRO A 172 29.02 -1.29 -0.31
CA PRO A 172 29.59 -1.29 1.03
C PRO A 172 28.70 -0.61 2.07
N ALA A 173 28.62 -1.17 3.28
CA ALA A 173 27.90 -0.54 4.37
C ALA A 173 28.46 0.87 4.67
N GLY A 174 27.58 1.85 4.90
CA GLY A 174 27.96 3.26 5.10
C GLY A 174 28.17 4.07 3.81
N ASP A 175 28.02 3.47 2.62
CA ASP A 175 28.08 4.21 1.36
C ASP A 175 26.95 5.27 1.28
N PRO A 176 27.21 6.49 0.77
CA PRO A 176 26.20 7.54 0.60
C PRO A 176 24.94 7.08 -0.17
N PHE A 177 25.02 6.02 -0.97
CA PHE A 177 23.89 5.37 -1.63
C PHE A 177 22.73 5.02 -0.68
N TYR A 178 23.03 4.66 0.58
CA TYR A 178 22.03 4.28 1.58
C TYR A 178 21.37 5.48 2.28
N GLN A 179 21.84 6.71 2.02
CA GLN A 179 21.24 7.92 2.58
C GLN A 179 19.78 8.07 2.14
N THR A 180 18.88 7.87 3.10
CA THR A 180 17.43 7.81 2.95
C THR A 180 16.79 8.73 3.98
N ILE A 181 15.71 9.41 3.59
CA ILE A 181 14.95 10.31 4.43
C ILE A 181 13.53 9.76 4.58
N PHE A 182 13.02 9.68 5.81
CA PHE A 182 11.59 9.50 6.05
C PHE A 182 10.99 10.87 6.34
N ASP A 183 9.99 11.26 5.57
CA ASP A 183 9.24 12.50 5.74
C ASP A 183 7.86 12.14 6.31
N ILE A 184 7.58 12.62 7.52
CA ILE A 184 6.30 12.36 8.18
C ILE A 184 5.19 13.05 7.40
N SER A 185 4.01 12.44 7.29
CA SER A 185 2.81 13.15 6.84
C SER A 185 1.75 13.16 7.94
N VAL A 186 1.21 14.35 8.22
CA VAL A 186 0.08 14.56 9.15
C VAL A 186 -1.01 15.35 8.46
N GLY A 187 -2.25 15.17 8.91
CA GLY A 187 -3.40 15.93 8.44
C GLY A 187 -4.47 16.07 9.52
N TYR A 188 -5.62 16.61 9.12
CA TYR A 188 -6.76 17.05 9.94
C TYR A 188 -6.64 18.48 10.47
N ASN A 189 -7.42 18.82 11.50
CA ASN A 189 -7.51 20.17 12.08
C ASN A 189 -6.45 20.43 13.16
N LEU A 190 -6.34 21.68 13.62
CA LEU A 190 -5.36 22.10 14.61
C LEU A 190 -5.53 21.37 15.95
N GLU A 191 -6.77 21.17 16.41
CA GLU A 191 -7.06 20.45 17.64
C GLU A 191 -6.53 19.01 17.58
N GLY A 192 -6.82 18.30 16.49
CA GLY A 192 -6.37 16.93 16.26
C GLY A 192 -4.85 16.83 16.17
N ILE A 193 -4.21 17.72 15.42
CA ILE A 193 -2.74 17.72 15.27
C ILE A 193 -2.04 18.09 16.57
N SER A 194 -2.63 18.98 17.37
CA SER A 194 -2.06 19.41 18.66
C SER A 194 -2.36 18.43 19.81
N SER A 195 -3.07 17.33 19.53
CA SER A 195 -3.48 16.36 20.54
C SER A 195 -2.29 15.53 21.04
N GLU A 196 -2.39 15.04 22.27
CA GLU A 196 -1.35 14.23 22.90
C GLU A 196 -0.99 12.96 22.11
N PRO A 197 -1.94 12.17 21.55
CA PRO A 197 -1.58 10.98 20.76
C PRO A 197 -0.75 11.30 19.51
N ILE A 198 -1.09 12.38 18.79
CA ILE A 198 -0.32 12.81 17.61
C ILE A 198 1.03 13.39 18.02
N HIS A 199 1.06 14.17 19.11
CA HIS A 199 2.29 14.70 19.66
C HIS A 199 3.29 13.58 19.98
N GLN A 200 2.87 12.58 20.75
CA GLN A 200 3.70 11.43 21.13
C GLN A 200 4.19 10.68 19.89
N TRP A 201 3.30 10.40 18.94
CA TRP A 201 3.64 9.70 17.70
C TRP A 201 4.73 10.43 16.90
N ILE A 202 4.61 11.76 16.75
CA ILE A 202 5.64 12.57 16.08
C ILE A 202 6.95 12.53 16.87
N GLN A 203 6.91 12.76 18.19
CA GLN A 203 8.11 12.78 19.02
C GLN A 203 8.87 11.45 18.97
N THR A 204 8.18 10.32 18.93
CA THR A 204 8.82 9.01 18.78
C THR A 204 9.58 8.91 17.46
N LEU A 205 9.08 9.41 16.33
CA LEU A 205 9.84 9.38 15.08
C LEU A 205 10.99 10.41 15.02
N LEU A 206 10.91 11.49 15.81
CA LEU A 206 12.03 12.43 15.96
C LEU A 206 13.15 11.85 16.84
N ASN A 207 12.82 10.95 17.78
CA ASN A 207 13.76 10.17 18.57
C ASN A 207 13.18 8.80 19.00
N ALA A 208 13.47 7.78 18.20
CA ALA A 208 12.99 6.41 18.37
C ALA A 208 14.01 5.50 19.10
N SER A 209 15.02 6.06 19.76
CA SER A 209 16.13 5.27 20.33
C SER A 209 15.64 4.17 21.29
N GLU A 210 14.66 4.49 22.15
CA GLU A 210 14.06 3.54 23.09
C GLU A 210 13.22 2.47 22.40
N GLU A 211 12.38 2.86 21.44
CA GLU A 211 11.52 1.93 20.70
C GLU A 211 12.34 1.00 19.81
N ILE A 212 13.40 1.49 19.16
CA ILE A 212 14.35 0.66 18.41
C ILE A 212 15.05 -0.33 19.35
N ALA A 213 15.46 0.09 20.55
CA ALA A 213 16.05 -0.81 21.53
C ALA A 213 15.07 -1.93 21.93
N ARG A 214 13.79 -1.59 22.18
CA ARG A 214 12.74 -2.57 22.46
C ARG A 214 12.51 -3.54 21.30
N LEU A 215 12.40 -3.04 20.06
CA LEU A 215 12.22 -3.88 18.88
C LEU A 215 13.39 -4.84 18.64
N LYS A 216 14.62 -4.44 19.00
CA LYS A 216 15.80 -5.32 18.93
C LYS A 216 15.75 -6.51 19.88
N GLU A 217 15.00 -6.44 20.98
CA GLU A 217 14.80 -7.58 21.87
C GLU A 217 14.13 -8.75 21.14
N GLY A 218 13.23 -8.44 20.20
CA GLY A 218 12.54 -9.40 19.33
C GLY A 218 13.38 -9.98 18.19
N ILE A 219 14.67 -9.62 18.07
CA ILE A 219 15.56 -10.23 17.09
C ILE A 219 15.89 -11.67 17.53
N PRO A 220 15.62 -12.69 16.69
CA PRO A 220 15.83 -14.08 17.05
C PRO A 220 17.33 -14.44 17.07
N ALA A 221 17.67 -15.58 17.69
CA ALA A 221 19.06 -16.00 17.89
C ALA A 221 19.85 -16.16 16.59
N SER A 222 19.19 -16.59 15.50
CA SER A 222 19.76 -16.72 14.15
C SER A 222 20.25 -15.40 13.55
N PHE A 223 19.74 -14.27 14.03
CA PHE A 223 20.14 -12.92 13.62
C PHE A 223 20.77 -12.12 14.77
N SER A 224 21.34 -12.80 15.76
CA SER A 224 21.89 -12.16 16.98
C SER A 224 22.99 -11.13 16.70
N HIS A 225 23.73 -11.27 15.60
CA HIS A 225 24.73 -10.30 15.15
C HIS A 225 24.13 -8.92 14.83
N LEU A 226 22.85 -8.86 14.43
CA LEU A 226 22.15 -7.60 14.16
C LEU A 226 21.80 -6.80 15.41
N LYS A 227 21.76 -7.43 16.60
CA LYS A 227 21.39 -6.74 17.86
C LYS A 227 22.35 -5.59 18.20
N ASN A 228 23.63 -5.80 17.90
CA ASN A 228 24.71 -4.86 18.21
C ASN A 228 24.88 -3.75 17.18
N LEU A 229 24.17 -3.80 16.05
CA LEU A 229 24.25 -2.75 15.02
C LEU A 229 23.73 -1.43 15.58
N GLU A 230 24.52 -0.36 15.53
CA GLU A 230 24.03 0.97 15.88
C GLU A 230 23.02 1.45 14.82
N ILE A 231 21.80 1.78 15.27
CA ILE A 231 20.73 2.28 14.39
C ILE A 231 20.42 3.71 14.84
N PRO A 232 20.48 4.71 13.95
CA PRO A 232 20.14 6.08 14.30
C PRO A 232 18.72 6.18 14.86
N GLY A 233 18.59 6.75 16.06
CA GLY A 233 17.30 6.96 16.72
C GLY A 233 16.44 8.04 16.05
N ARG A 234 17.05 9.00 15.35
CA ARG A 234 16.30 10.01 14.59
C ARG A 234 15.85 9.42 13.25
N VAL A 235 14.57 9.04 13.17
CA VAL A 235 13.96 8.46 11.96
C VAL A 235 13.53 9.55 10.99
N SER A 236 13.01 10.67 11.50
CA SER A 236 12.60 11.82 10.70
C SER A 236 13.02 13.15 11.35
N SER A 237 13.00 14.23 10.56
CA SER A 237 13.13 15.61 11.04
C SER A 237 12.29 16.61 10.24
N SER A 238 11.37 16.13 9.42
CA SER A 238 10.54 16.93 8.53
C SER A 238 9.11 16.39 8.48
N ILE A 239 8.17 17.28 8.21
CA ILE A 239 6.74 16.96 8.14
C ILE A 239 6.13 17.58 6.86
N THR A 240 5.45 16.78 6.05
CA THR A 240 4.50 17.24 5.05
C THR A 240 3.08 17.31 5.64
N LEU A 241 2.55 18.52 5.81
CA LEU A 241 1.15 18.75 6.18
C LEU A 241 0.25 18.52 4.98
N SER A 242 -0.64 17.53 5.06
CA SER A 242 -1.71 17.33 4.10
C SER A 242 -2.87 18.30 4.39
N THR A 243 -3.19 19.17 3.43
CA THR A 243 -4.35 20.10 3.53
C THR A 243 -5.66 19.49 3.03
N PHE A 244 -5.74 18.16 3.03
CA PHE A 244 -6.90 17.39 2.59
C PHE A 244 -7.68 16.85 3.80
N HIS A 245 -8.92 16.40 3.58
CA HIS A 245 -9.78 15.71 4.56
C HIS A 245 -9.75 16.28 5.99
N GLY A 246 -10.60 17.27 6.27
CA GLY A 246 -10.76 17.79 7.62
C GLY A 246 -9.63 18.74 8.07
N CYS A 247 -8.85 19.29 7.14
CA CYS A 247 -7.90 20.38 7.39
C CYS A 247 -8.51 21.71 6.93
N PRO A 248 -9.05 22.55 7.83
CA PRO A 248 -9.67 23.82 7.44
C PRO A 248 -8.64 24.81 6.87
N ALA A 249 -8.98 25.47 5.77
CA ALA A 249 -8.06 26.41 5.09
C ALA A 249 -7.57 27.54 6.02
N ASN A 250 -8.43 28.01 6.92
CA ASN A 250 -8.13 29.07 7.90
C ASN A 250 -7.26 28.60 9.07
N GLU A 251 -7.02 27.30 9.23
CA GLU A 251 -6.18 26.75 10.30
C GLU A 251 -4.76 26.39 9.84
N ILE A 252 -4.51 26.28 8.53
CA ILE A 252 -3.23 25.83 7.96
C ILE A 252 -2.04 26.60 8.56
N GLU A 253 -2.11 27.93 8.64
CA GLU A 253 -1.02 28.75 9.19
C GLU A 253 -0.71 28.40 10.66
N SER A 254 -1.76 28.24 11.47
CA SER A 254 -1.64 27.91 12.88
C SER A 254 -1.07 26.51 13.09
N ILE A 255 -1.50 25.54 12.27
CA ILE A 255 -0.98 24.17 12.27
C ILE A 255 0.52 24.17 11.96
N VAL A 256 0.94 24.84 10.88
CA VAL A 256 2.36 24.89 10.50
C VAL A 256 3.20 25.56 11.59
N LYS A 257 2.70 26.66 12.18
CA LYS A 257 3.36 27.33 13.30
C LYS A 257 3.50 26.41 14.52
N HIS A 258 2.47 25.63 14.84
CA HIS A 258 2.51 24.63 15.91
C HIS A 258 3.57 23.56 15.63
N LEU A 259 3.56 22.95 14.44
CA LEU A 259 4.54 21.93 14.05
C LEU A 259 5.99 22.44 14.16
N ILE A 260 6.27 23.63 13.62
CA ILE A 260 7.61 24.25 13.70
C ILE A 260 7.99 24.56 15.15
N LYS A 261 7.08 25.19 15.91
CA LYS A 261 7.40 25.69 17.25
C LYS A 261 7.54 24.56 18.27
N GLU A 262 6.62 23.61 18.29
CA GLU A 262 6.55 22.56 19.30
C GLU A 262 7.44 21.36 18.92
N HIS A 263 7.48 20.97 17.65
CA HIS A 263 8.24 19.80 17.20
C HIS A 263 9.62 20.14 16.62
N LYS A 264 9.92 21.41 16.35
CA LYS A 264 11.21 21.87 15.79
C LYS A 264 11.57 21.15 14.48
N VAL A 265 10.61 21.03 13.57
CA VAL A 265 10.77 20.35 12.27
C VAL A 265 10.68 21.33 11.12
N ASP A 266 11.25 20.94 9.98
CA ASP A 266 11.00 21.59 8.69
C ASP A 266 9.63 21.13 8.15
N VAL A 267 8.91 21.99 7.43
CA VAL A 267 7.52 21.71 7.02
C VAL A 267 7.27 21.95 5.53
N MET A 268 6.64 20.99 4.85
CA MET A 268 6.06 21.17 3.52
C MET A 268 4.53 21.25 3.62
N VAL A 269 3.92 22.31 3.07
CA VAL A 269 2.45 22.43 2.98
C VAL A 269 1.99 21.84 1.65
N LYS A 270 1.24 20.73 1.69
CA LYS A 270 0.75 20.04 0.49
C LYS A 270 -0.54 20.69 0.01
N MET A 271 -0.44 21.42 -1.10
CA MET A 271 -1.52 22.22 -1.68
C MET A 271 -2.48 21.34 -2.49
N ASN A 272 -3.75 21.75 -2.55
CA ASN A 272 -4.77 21.10 -3.37
C ASN A 272 -4.78 21.69 -4.79
N PRO A 273 -5.17 20.91 -5.82
CA PRO A 273 -5.25 21.41 -7.21
C PRO A 273 -6.28 22.53 -7.40
N THR A 274 -7.27 22.58 -6.51
CA THR A 274 -8.31 23.62 -6.40
C THR A 274 -7.76 25.03 -6.21
N LEU A 275 -6.50 25.16 -5.76
CA LEU A 275 -5.80 26.43 -5.56
C LEU A 275 -5.86 27.36 -6.77
N MET A 276 -5.91 26.82 -8.00
CA MET A 276 -5.99 27.62 -9.23
C MET A 276 -7.39 28.18 -9.53
N GLY A 277 -8.40 27.82 -8.74
CA GLY A 277 -9.79 28.21 -8.92
C GLY A 277 -10.52 27.37 -9.96
N PHE A 278 -11.86 27.34 -9.83
CA PHE A 278 -12.74 26.50 -10.64
C PHE A 278 -12.56 26.75 -12.15
N GLU A 279 -12.59 28.01 -12.57
CA GLU A 279 -12.54 28.38 -13.99
C GLU A 279 -11.24 27.94 -14.67
N ARG A 280 -10.10 28.14 -14.00
CA ARG A 280 -8.80 27.74 -14.55
C ARG A 280 -8.68 26.23 -14.66
N VAL A 281 -9.07 25.50 -13.61
CA VAL A 281 -9.02 24.04 -13.60
C VAL A 281 -9.98 23.44 -14.62
N SER A 282 -11.20 23.99 -14.73
CA SER A 282 -12.20 23.63 -15.74
C SER A 282 -11.65 23.80 -17.16
N TYR A 283 -11.11 24.99 -17.47
CA TYR A 283 -10.49 25.28 -18.76
C TYR A 283 -9.36 24.31 -19.12
N LEU A 284 -8.47 24.01 -18.17
CA LEU A 284 -7.39 23.05 -18.41
C LEU A 284 -7.94 21.64 -18.63
N LEU A 285 -8.82 21.16 -17.75
CA LEU A 285 -9.31 19.79 -17.78
C LEU A 285 -10.20 19.51 -19.00
N HIS A 286 -11.12 20.43 -19.30
CA HIS A 286 -12.13 20.26 -20.34
C HIS A 286 -11.62 20.78 -21.68
N ASP A 287 -11.28 22.06 -21.77
CA ASP A 287 -11.02 22.70 -23.07
C ASP A 287 -9.64 22.37 -23.64
N LYS A 288 -8.63 22.18 -22.77
CA LYS A 288 -7.27 21.84 -23.21
C LYS A 288 -7.00 20.34 -23.27
N LEU A 289 -7.42 19.60 -22.25
CA LEU A 289 -7.11 18.17 -22.16
C LEU A 289 -8.23 17.26 -22.67
N GLY A 290 -9.45 17.78 -22.89
CA GLY A 290 -10.57 17.05 -23.47
C GLY A 290 -11.30 16.09 -22.53
N PHE A 291 -11.13 16.20 -21.21
CA PHE A 291 -11.79 15.34 -20.21
C PHE A 291 -13.21 15.83 -19.86
N HIS A 292 -14.05 16.10 -20.87
CA HIS A 292 -15.40 16.65 -20.67
C HIS A 292 -16.36 15.75 -19.87
N HIS A 293 -16.05 14.46 -19.71
CA HIS A 293 -16.84 13.51 -18.92
C HIS A 293 -16.61 13.65 -17.40
N ILE A 294 -15.49 14.26 -16.99
CA ILE A 294 -15.15 14.47 -15.58
C ILE A 294 -15.85 15.73 -15.08
N GLN A 295 -16.69 15.59 -14.05
CA GLN A 295 -17.38 16.71 -13.43
C GLN A 295 -16.61 17.20 -12.19
N LEU A 296 -16.24 18.48 -12.20
CA LEU A 296 -15.68 19.17 -11.04
C LEU A 296 -16.80 19.46 -10.03
N ASP A 297 -16.43 19.53 -8.74
CA ASP A 297 -17.35 19.99 -7.70
C ASP A 297 -17.02 21.42 -7.25
N PRO A 298 -17.88 22.43 -7.54
CA PRO A 298 -17.62 23.83 -7.19
C PRO A 298 -17.38 24.07 -5.69
N HIS A 299 -18.08 23.34 -4.81
CA HIS A 299 -17.96 23.51 -3.37
C HIS A 299 -16.56 23.18 -2.86
N ALA A 300 -15.88 22.19 -3.44
CA ALA A 300 -14.49 21.90 -3.12
C ALA A 300 -13.54 23.09 -3.37
N PHE A 301 -13.81 23.92 -4.39
CA PHE A 301 -13.00 25.12 -4.68
C PHE A 301 -13.32 26.27 -3.75
N GLU A 302 -14.57 26.39 -3.29
CA GLU A 302 -15.01 27.43 -2.34
C GLU A 302 -14.47 27.16 -0.93
N ALA A 303 -14.42 25.89 -0.52
CA ALA A 303 -13.97 25.49 0.81
C ALA A 303 -12.44 25.48 0.98
N ASP A 304 -11.71 25.26 -0.10
CA ASP A 304 -10.24 25.17 -0.08
C ASP A 304 -9.55 26.53 -0.02
N LEU A 305 -8.24 26.48 0.27
CA LEU A 305 -7.38 27.66 0.34
C LEU A 305 -7.32 28.40 -1.00
N GLN A 306 -7.57 29.70 -0.98
CA GLN A 306 -7.54 30.56 -2.16
C GLN A 306 -6.10 31.01 -2.49
N PHE A 307 -5.80 31.23 -3.79
CA PHE A 307 -4.43 31.48 -4.27
C PHE A 307 -3.71 32.64 -3.56
N GLN A 308 -4.35 33.81 -3.47
CA GLN A 308 -3.72 35.00 -2.86
C GLN A 308 -3.53 34.86 -1.35
N ASP A 309 -4.45 34.16 -0.69
CA ASP A 309 -4.33 33.83 0.73
C ASP A 309 -3.18 32.86 0.95
N ALA A 310 -3.02 31.86 0.08
CA ALA A 310 -1.89 30.94 0.12
C ALA A 310 -0.54 31.66 -0.02
N VAL A 311 -0.39 32.55 -1.00
CA VAL A 311 0.85 33.33 -1.18
C VAL A 311 1.15 34.17 0.06
N THR A 312 0.16 34.88 0.59
CA THR A 312 0.34 35.75 1.76
C THR A 312 0.68 34.93 3.01
N MET A 313 -0.02 33.82 3.23
CA MET A 313 0.24 32.87 4.31
C MET A 313 1.66 32.30 4.22
N MET A 314 2.08 31.80 3.06
CA MET A 314 3.41 31.18 2.90
C MET A 314 4.55 32.19 3.09
N LYS A 315 4.36 33.47 2.74
CA LYS A 315 5.33 34.53 3.06
C LYS A 315 5.51 34.69 4.57
N ARG A 316 4.40 34.78 5.33
CA ARG A 316 4.44 34.85 6.81
C ARG A 316 5.05 33.59 7.44
N LEU A 317 4.71 32.41 6.92
CA LEU A 317 5.24 31.14 7.40
C LEU A 317 6.75 31.02 7.15
N ARG A 318 7.25 31.52 6.02
CA ARG A 318 8.69 31.55 5.72
C ARG A 318 9.46 32.38 6.73
N ASP A 319 8.95 33.56 7.07
CA ASP A 319 9.59 34.43 8.06
C ASP A 319 9.55 33.79 9.45
N PHE A 320 8.42 33.18 9.81
CA PHE A 320 8.28 32.45 11.07
C PHE A 320 9.23 31.24 11.16
N ALA A 321 9.31 30.42 10.11
CA ALA A 321 10.21 29.26 10.06
C ALA A 321 11.67 29.70 10.21
N THR A 322 12.08 30.74 9.47
CA THR A 322 13.43 31.33 9.54
C THR A 322 13.77 31.80 10.95
N ALA A 323 12.84 32.48 11.64
CA ALA A 323 13.02 32.92 13.02
C ALA A 323 13.21 31.75 14.02
N HIS A 324 12.79 30.54 13.66
CA HIS A 324 12.94 29.32 14.45
C HIS A 324 14.07 28.41 13.94
N GLY A 325 14.87 28.85 12.95
CA GLY A 325 15.93 28.05 12.34
C GLY A 325 15.40 26.83 11.58
N LYS A 326 14.21 26.96 10.99
CA LYS A 326 13.54 25.93 10.19
C LYS A 326 13.20 26.44 8.79
N GLU A 327 12.95 25.51 7.89
CA GLU A 327 12.51 25.76 6.53
C GLU A 327 11.03 25.41 6.36
N VAL A 328 10.35 26.17 5.51
CA VAL A 328 9.01 25.86 5.05
C VAL A 328 8.96 25.89 3.53
N GLY A 329 8.19 25.00 2.92
CA GLY A 329 7.96 24.97 1.48
C GLY A 329 6.54 24.54 1.13
N CYS A 330 6.30 24.40 -0.17
CA CYS A 330 5.04 23.87 -0.69
C CYS A 330 5.26 22.57 -1.45
N LYS A 331 4.27 21.68 -1.35
CA LYS A 331 4.17 20.47 -2.16
C LYS A 331 2.98 20.53 -3.10
N PHE A 332 3.19 20.19 -4.37
CA PHE A 332 2.16 20.24 -5.41
C PHE A 332 1.96 18.85 -6.04
N THR A 333 0.88 18.12 -5.76
CA THR A 333 -0.31 18.49 -4.99
C THR A 333 -0.91 17.27 -4.27
N ASN A 334 -2.02 17.46 -3.57
CA ASN A 334 -3.02 16.40 -3.38
C ASN A 334 -3.74 16.07 -4.70
N THR A 335 -4.67 15.13 -4.65
CA THR A 335 -5.56 14.74 -5.75
C THR A 335 -6.65 15.79 -5.98
N LEU A 336 -7.25 15.79 -7.19
CA LEU A 336 -8.33 16.73 -7.54
C LEU A 336 -9.69 16.14 -7.20
N VAL A 337 -10.52 16.84 -6.43
CA VAL A 337 -11.89 16.43 -6.10
C VAL A 337 -12.77 16.49 -7.36
N VAL A 338 -13.48 15.40 -7.64
CA VAL A 338 -14.42 15.27 -8.77
C VAL A 338 -15.65 14.49 -8.35
N ARG A 339 -16.77 14.67 -9.05
CA ARG A 339 -18.00 13.90 -8.80
C ARG A 339 -17.89 12.48 -9.35
N ASN A 340 -18.46 11.52 -8.64
CA ASN A 340 -18.51 10.10 -9.02
C ASN A 340 -19.68 9.78 -9.96
N THR A 341 -19.68 10.38 -11.15
CA THR A 341 -20.77 10.24 -12.11
C THR A 341 -20.85 8.86 -12.75
N GLU A 342 -19.71 8.22 -12.96
CA GLU A 342 -19.61 6.89 -13.59
C GLU A 342 -19.78 5.73 -12.61
N LYS A 343 -19.84 6.01 -11.30
CA LYS A 343 -20.02 5.01 -10.22
C LYS A 343 -19.00 3.86 -10.25
N VAL A 344 -17.76 4.16 -10.62
CA VAL A 344 -16.65 3.18 -10.67
C VAL A 344 -16.10 2.81 -9.29
N LEU A 345 -16.33 3.66 -8.30
CA LEU A 345 -16.05 3.43 -6.87
C LEU A 345 -17.32 3.73 -6.04
N PRO A 346 -17.39 3.36 -4.74
CA PRO A 346 -18.50 3.75 -3.88
C PRO A 346 -18.47 5.24 -3.51
N GLY A 347 -19.64 5.84 -3.23
CA GLY A 347 -19.77 7.25 -2.80
C GLY A 347 -20.10 8.22 -3.94
N GLU A 348 -20.31 9.49 -3.62
CA GLU A 348 -20.71 10.53 -4.58
C GLU A 348 -19.52 11.34 -5.13
N GLU A 349 -18.36 11.24 -4.50
CA GLU A 349 -17.13 11.99 -4.84
C GLU A 349 -15.95 11.03 -4.99
N MET A 350 -14.99 11.41 -5.82
CA MET A 350 -13.72 10.71 -6.02
C MET A 350 -12.57 11.70 -6.16
N TYR A 351 -11.35 11.18 -6.07
CA TYR A 351 -10.13 11.94 -6.14
C TYR A 351 -9.30 11.56 -7.36
N LEU A 352 -9.22 12.46 -8.34
CA LEU A 352 -8.52 12.29 -9.59
C LEU A 352 -7.00 12.47 -9.42
N SER A 353 -6.24 11.55 -10.00
CA SER A 353 -4.79 11.61 -10.17
C SER A 353 -4.32 11.05 -11.52
N GLY A 354 -3.01 11.12 -11.76
CA GLY A 354 -2.40 10.70 -13.03
C GLY A 354 -2.19 11.85 -14.02
N PRO A 355 -2.12 11.57 -15.33
CA PRO A 355 -1.71 12.53 -16.35
C PRO A 355 -2.44 13.89 -16.35
N PRO A 356 -3.79 13.99 -16.29
CA PRO A 356 -4.45 15.31 -16.26
C PRO A 356 -4.07 16.14 -15.02
N LEU A 357 -3.90 15.47 -13.86
CA LEU A 357 -3.45 16.14 -12.64
C LEU A 357 -2.02 16.71 -12.80
N HIS A 358 -1.15 16.09 -13.61
CA HIS A 358 0.20 16.62 -13.83
C HIS A 358 0.17 18.05 -14.39
N VAL A 359 -0.67 18.29 -15.39
CA VAL A 359 -0.80 19.60 -16.05
C VAL A 359 -1.32 20.65 -15.07
N ILE A 360 -2.39 20.32 -14.33
CA ILE A 360 -2.99 21.22 -13.35
C ILE A 360 -2.01 21.51 -12.19
N ALA A 361 -1.33 20.48 -11.67
CA ALA A 361 -0.36 20.63 -10.59
C ALA A 361 0.86 21.44 -11.00
N MET A 362 1.34 21.29 -12.25
CA MET A 362 2.45 22.09 -12.78
C MET A 362 2.06 23.56 -12.98
N ASP A 363 0.83 23.84 -13.43
CA ASP A 363 0.27 25.21 -13.53
C ASP A 363 0.20 25.87 -12.13
N ALA A 364 -0.32 25.14 -11.14
CA ALA A 364 -0.39 25.60 -9.75
C ALA A 364 0.99 25.85 -9.13
N MET A 365 1.91 24.89 -9.30
CA MET A 365 3.27 24.98 -8.80
C MET A 365 4.01 26.17 -9.38
N HIS A 366 3.97 26.34 -10.71
CA HIS A 366 4.67 27.45 -11.36
C HIS A 366 4.10 28.80 -10.93
N SER A 367 2.77 28.93 -10.89
CA SER A 367 2.10 30.17 -10.49
C SER A 367 2.48 30.59 -9.06
N LEU A 368 2.40 29.66 -8.08
CA LEU A 368 2.79 29.99 -6.70
C LEU A 368 4.30 30.27 -6.60
N ARG A 369 5.13 29.52 -7.33
CA ARG A 369 6.58 29.73 -7.28
C ARG A 369 7.00 31.08 -7.85
N GLN A 370 6.31 31.61 -8.86
CA GLN A 370 6.57 32.96 -9.36
C GLN A 370 6.37 34.03 -8.27
N GLU A 371 5.33 33.88 -7.46
CA GLU A 371 5.02 34.81 -6.36
C GLU A 371 5.95 34.66 -5.14
N MET A 372 6.46 33.45 -4.91
CA MET A 372 7.32 33.13 -3.77
C MET A 372 8.82 33.31 -4.05
N GLY A 373 9.22 33.28 -5.33
CA GLY A 373 10.59 33.41 -5.81
C GLY A 373 11.29 32.06 -6.03
N ALA A 374 12.36 32.07 -6.83
CA ALA A 374 13.05 30.87 -7.29
C ALA A 374 13.67 30.01 -6.17
N HIS A 375 14.03 30.66 -5.06
CA HIS A 375 14.63 30.06 -3.87
C HIS A 375 13.62 29.38 -2.95
N PHE A 376 12.32 29.59 -3.14
CA PHE A 376 11.31 28.96 -2.30
C PHE A 376 11.29 27.44 -2.51
N PRO A 377 11.33 26.62 -1.44
CA PRO A 377 11.37 25.17 -1.57
C PRO A 377 10.08 24.60 -2.16
N ILE A 378 10.24 23.72 -3.15
CA ILE A 378 9.13 23.07 -3.85
C ILE A 378 9.35 21.56 -3.90
N SER A 379 8.34 20.83 -3.43
CA SER A 379 8.17 19.38 -3.61
C SER A 379 7.03 19.11 -4.60
N PHE A 380 7.03 17.96 -5.27
CA PHE A 380 6.04 17.67 -6.32
C PHE A 380 5.52 16.24 -6.30
N SER A 381 4.21 16.10 -6.51
CA SER A 381 3.42 14.87 -6.49
C SER A 381 2.15 15.04 -7.33
N GLY A 382 2.26 14.96 -8.65
CA GLY A 382 1.10 15.06 -9.55
C GLY A 382 1.37 14.37 -10.88
N GLY A 383 0.80 13.18 -11.09
CA GLY A 383 0.90 12.46 -12.38
C GLY A 383 2.33 12.19 -12.88
N ILE A 384 3.29 12.06 -11.97
CA ILE A 384 4.67 11.77 -12.33
C ILE A 384 4.78 10.35 -12.89
N ASP A 385 5.48 10.23 -14.02
CA ASP A 385 5.86 8.97 -14.61
C ASP A 385 7.21 9.06 -15.34
N LYS A 386 7.64 7.96 -15.97
CA LYS A 386 8.91 7.89 -16.70
C LYS A 386 9.05 8.95 -17.81
N THR A 387 7.96 9.47 -18.36
CA THR A 387 7.97 10.41 -19.49
C THR A 387 8.25 11.84 -19.07
N ASN A 388 7.93 12.20 -17.83
CA ASN A 388 8.00 13.57 -17.33
C ASN A 388 8.96 13.77 -16.14
N VAL A 389 9.47 12.69 -15.55
CA VAL A 389 10.34 12.77 -14.37
C VAL A 389 11.59 13.64 -14.61
N ALA A 390 12.21 13.58 -15.79
CA ALA A 390 13.39 14.37 -16.09
C ALA A 390 13.06 15.87 -16.17
N ASP A 391 11.94 16.24 -16.79
CA ASP A 391 11.49 17.63 -16.87
C ASP A 391 11.10 18.16 -15.48
N ALA A 392 10.40 17.35 -14.67
CA ALA A 392 10.08 17.69 -13.30
C ALA A 392 11.34 17.96 -12.45
N LEU A 393 12.36 17.12 -12.55
CA LEU A 393 13.65 17.33 -11.86
C LEU A 393 14.41 18.55 -12.40
N SER A 394 14.32 18.83 -13.70
CA SER A 394 14.94 20.02 -14.30
C SER A 394 14.34 21.32 -13.74
N CYS A 395 13.10 21.28 -13.25
CA CYS A 395 12.46 22.40 -12.56
C CYS A 395 13.03 22.62 -11.14
N ASN A 396 14.04 21.87 -10.67
CA ASN A 396 14.56 21.95 -9.31
C ASN A 396 13.49 21.70 -8.22
N MET A 397 12.59 20.75 -8.47
CA MET A 397 11.61 20.26 -7.49
C MET A 397 12.20 19.06 -6.75
N LYS A 398 12.07 19.04 -5.41
CA LYS A 398 12.58 17.95 -4.57
C LYS A 398 11.85 17.86 -3.22
N PRO A 399 11.45 16.65 -2.80
CA PRO A 399 11.41 15.42 -3.59
C PRO A 399 10.39 15.52 -4.74
N VAL A 400 10.55 14.64 -5.73
CA VAL A 400 9.50 14.30 -6.70
C VAL A 400 8.95 12.94 -6.30
N THR A 401 7.71 12.91 -5.82
CA THR A 401 7.08 11.70 -5.30
C THR A 401 6.05 11.07 -6.25
N ILE A 402 5.92 9.75 -6.20
CA ILE A 402 5.13 8.94 -7.14
C ILE A 402 4.08 8.12 -6.39
N CYS A 403 2.86 8.02 -6.94
CA CYS A 403 1.83 7.08 -6.46
C CYS A 403 1.14 6.36 -7.64
N THR A 404 0.35 7.09 -8.45
CA THR A 404 -0.49 6.51 -9.51
C THR A 404 0.24 5.58 -10.46
N ASP A 405 1.45 5.93 -10.88
CA ASP A 405 2.20 5.10 -11.84
C ASP A 405 2.67 3.77 -11.23
N LEU A 406 2.94 3.74 -9.91
CA LEU A 406 3.29 2.51 -9.19
C LEU A 406 2.09 1.56 -9.01
N LEU A 407 0.85 2.05 -9.16
CA LEU A 407 -0.35 1.20 -9.20
C LEU A 407 -0.52 0.49 -10.56
N LYS A 408 0.29 0.84 -11.57
CA LYS A 408 0.17 0.28 -12.92
C LYS A 408 1.04 -0.96 -13.11
N GLN A 409 0.85 -1.66 -14.22
CA GLN A 409 1.62 -2.87 -14.57
C GLN A 409 3.13 -2.66 -14.35
N ARG A 410 3.77 -3.69 -13.75
CA ARG A 410 5.16 -3.74 -13.25
C ARG A 410 5.41 -3.06 -11.89
N GLY A 411 4.45 -2.33 -11.33
CA GLY A 411 4.53 -1.80 -9.96
C GLY A 411 5.82 -1.04 -9.67
N TYR A 412 6.48 -1.37 -8.56
CA TYR A 412 7.79 -0.83 -8.16
C TYR A 412 8.89 -0.97 -9.23
N GLN A 413 8.84 -2.00 -10.08
CA GLN A 413 9.86 -2.22 -11.13
C GLN A 413 9.82 -1.13 -12.21
N ARG A 414 8.75 -0.33 -12.28
CA ARG A 414 8.64 0.81 -13.20
C ARG A 414 9.71 1.86 -12.93
N LEU A 415 10.18 2.01 -11.70
CA LEU A 415 11.20 2.99 -11.31
C LEU A 415 12.52 2.81 -12.06
N ARG A 416 12.86 1.60 -12.52
CA ARG A 416 14.01 1.36 -13.39
C ARG A 416 13.97 2.25 -14.64
N HIS A 417 12.78 2.44 -15.22
CA HIS A 417 12.60 3.23 -16.44
C HIS A 417 12.71 4.74 -16.17
N TYR A 418 12.47 5.15 -14.93
CA TYR A 418 12.62 6.55 -14.51
C TYR A 418 14.11 6.89 -14.50
N PHE A 419 14.92 6.09 -13.83
CA PHE A 419 16.36 6.28 -13.78
C PHE A 419 17.03 6.17 -15.16
N GLN A 420 16.54 5.29 -16.05
CA GLN A 420 16.96 5.26 -17.45
C GLN A 420 16.66 6.57 -18.18
N THR A 421 15.47 7.15 -17.95
CA THR A 421 15.08 8.42 -18.58
C THR A 421 15.89 9.59 -18.03
N ILE A 422 16.10 9.64 -16.71
CA ILE A 422 16.94 10.64 -16.04
C ILE A 422 18.37 10.57 -16.60
N ARG A 423 18.98 9.38 -16.64
CA ARG A 423 20.31 9.18 -17.23
C ARG A 423 20.38 9.73 -18.65
N LYS A 424 19.42 9.34 -19.50
CA LYS A 424 19.39 9.76 -20.91
C LYS A 424 19.32 11.30 -21.03
N ALA A 425 18.48 11.95 -20.22
CA ALA A 425 18.36 13.40 -20.21
C ALA A 425 19.65 14.09 -19.73
N MET A 426 20.30 13.55 -18.69
CA MET A 426 21.59 14.06 -18.21
C MET A 426 22.70 13.86 -19.25
N ASP A 427 22.77 12.70 -19.90
CA ASP A 427 23.75 12.39 -20.95
C ASP A 427 23.59 13.33 -22.15
N GLN A 428 22.35 13.63 -22.57
CA GLN A 428 22.08 14.58 -23.64
C GLN A 428 22.58 16.00 -23.34
N MET A 429 22.56 16.40 -22.06
CA MET A 429 23.10 17.68 -21.61
C MET A 429 24.59 17.60 -21.24
N GLY A 430 25.21 16.41 -21.29
CA GLY A 430 26.56 16.18 -20.76
C GLY A 430 26.70 16.54 -19.28
N ALA A 431 25.65 16.33 -18.48
CA ALA A 431 25.64 16.62 -17.04
C ALA A 431 26.08 15.41 -16.22
N SER A 432 26.93 15.66 -15.23
CA SER A 432 27.40 14.66 -14.26
C SER A 432 26.57 14.63 -12.99
N CYS A 433 25.89 15.74 -12.65
CA CYS A 433 25.00 15.83 -11.49
C CYS A 433 23.71 16.59 -11.80
N LEU A 434 22.70 16.47 -10.93
CA LEU A 434 21.41 17.16 -11.11
C LEU A 434 21.55 18.69 -11.19
N LYS A 435 22.48 19.27 -10.43
CA LYS A 435 22.78 20.72 -10.48
C LYS A 435 23.18 21.15 -11.89
N GLU A 436 24.12 20.44 -12.50
CA GLU A 436 24.55 20.72 -13.87
C GLU A 436 23.42 20.49 -14.87
N PHE A 437 22.63 19.43 -14.69
CA PHE A 437 21.50 19.13 -15.55
C PHE A 437 20.48 20.28 -15.56
N ILE A 438 20.10 20.80 -14.39
CA ILE A 438 19.15 21.91 -14.24
C ILE A 438 19.68 23.17 -14.95
N ILE A 439 20.95 23.54 -14.70
CA ILE A 439 21.56 24.73 -15.30
C ILE A 439 21.66 24.61 -16.82
N LYS A 440 22.12 23.46 -17.33
CA LYS A 440 22.28 23.23 -18.77
C LYS A 440 20.94 23.15 -19.49
N ARG A 441 19.91 22.54 -18.88
CA ARG A 441 18.55 22.49 -19.43
C ARG A 441 17.97 23.89 -19.61
N ALA A 442 18.31 24.82 -18.70
CA ALA A 442 17.90 26.22 -18.78
C ALA A 442 18.68 27.04 -19.83
N GLY A 443 19.67 26.45 -20.51
CA GLY A 443 20.57 27.16 -21.43
C GLY A 443 21.72 27.91 -20.76
N GLY A 444 22.05 27.57 -19.51
CA GLY A 444 23.09 28.25 -18.71
C GLY A 444 22.54 29.22 -17.66
N GLY A 445 23.37 29.59 -16.69
CA GLY A 445 23.04 30.51 -15.60
C GLY A 445 23.84 30.20 -14.32
N ASP A 446 23.93 31.18 -13.42
CA ASP A 446 24.77 31.07 -12.21
C ASP A 446 24.04 30.45 -11.00
N SER A 447 22.71 30.36 -11.05
CA SER A 447 21.86 29.88 -9.95
C SER A 447 20.99 28.70 -10.38
N VAL A 448 21.08 27.58 -9.66
CA VAL A 448 20.22 26.40 -9.88
C VAL A 448 18.75 26.74 -9.63
N GLN A 449 18.49 27.61 -8.66
CA GLN A 449 17.16 28.05 -8.28
C GLN A 449 16.50 28.79 -9.43
N GLU A 450 17.17 29.80 -9.99
CA GLU A 450 16.66 30.59 -11.13
C GLU A 450 16.52 29.74 -12.40
N CYS A 451 17.51 28.87 -12.68
CA CYS A 451 17.43 27.92 -13.79
C CYS A 451 16.24 26.97 -13.65
N GLY A 452 15.96 26.49 -12.43
CA GLY A 452 14.79 25.65 -12.15
C GLY A 452 13.46 26.38 -12.37
N LEU A 453 13.36 27.65 -11.94
CA LEU A 453 12.18 28.48 -12.20
C LEU A 453 11.99 28.71 -13.71
N LYS A 454 13.06 29.01 -14.45
CA LYS A 454 13.02 29.14 -15.91
C LYS A 454 12.56 27.86 -16.60
N ASN A 455 13.17 26.71 -16.26
CA ASN A 455 12.76 25.41 -16.78
C ASN A 455 11.29 25.12 -16.51
N SER A 456 10.76 25.50 -15.33
CA SER A 456 9.34 25.30 -15.02
C SER A 456 8.41 26.12 -15.91
N LYS A 457 8.78 27.34 -16.28
CA LYS A 457 8.02 28.17 -17.22
C LYS A 457 7.94 27.53 -18.59
N ASP A 458 9.10 27.14 -19.13
CA ASP A 458 9.20 26.52 -20.45
C ASP A 458 8.46 25.19 -20.49
N TYR A 459 8.58 24.40 -19.42
CA TYR A 459 7.93 23.10 -19.32
C TYR A 459 6.40 23.23 -19.23
N VAL A 460 5.86 24.10 -18.35
CA VAL A 460 4.40 24.34 -18.24
C VAL A 460 3.79 24.72 -19.59
N ASN A 461 4.45 25.60 -20.34
CA ASN A 461 3.97 26.00 -21.67
C ASN A 461 3.92 24.82 -22.66
N SER A 462 4.86 23.87 -22.54
CA SER A 462 4.90 22.69 -23.41
C SER A 462 3.83 21.64 -23.10
N LEU A 463 3.22 21.66 -21.90
CA LEU A 463 2.30 20.62 -21.45
C LEU A 463 0.95 20.65 -22.20
N LEU A 464 0.45 21.85 -22.50
CA LEU A 464 -0.91 22.02 -23.04
C LEU A 464 -1.07 21.39 -24.42
N ASP A 465 -0.02 21.46 -25.25
CA ASP A 465 -0.03 20.93 -26.61
C ASP A 465 0.51 19.50 -26.70
N ASN A 466 0.94 18.91 -25.58
CA ASN A 466 1.48 17.56 -25.56
C ASN A 466 0.33 16.52 -25.57
N PRO A 467 0.17 15.72 -26.67
CA PRO A 467 -0.91 14.76 -26.80
C PRO A 467 -0.91 13.67 -25.72
N TYR A 468 0.22 13.47 -25.03
CA TYR A 468 0.31 12.52 -23.94
C TYR A 468 -0.74 12.78 -22.87
N TYR A 469 -0.96 14.05 -22.48
CA TYR A 469 -1.86 14.40 -21.38
C TYR A 469 -3.33 14.49 -21.80
N HIS A 470 -3.65 14.35 -23.09
CA HIS A 470 -5.00 14.51 -23.61
C HIS A 470 -5.84 13.25 -23.43
N TYR A 471 -7.15 13.41 -23.26
CA TYR A 471 -8.12 12.32 -23.11
C TYR A 471 -8.00 11.27 -24.22
N SER A 472 -7.69 11.67 -25.45
CA SER A 472 -7.49 10.77 -26.59
C SER A 472 -6.45 9.67 -26.33
N SER A 473 -5.43 9.97 -25.52
CA SER A 473 -4.33 9.06 -25.14
C SER A 473 -4.68 8.16 -23.95
N HIS A 474 -5.79 8.44 -23.25
CA HIS A 474 -6.16 7.78 -21.99
C HIS A 474 -7.56 7.14 -21.97
N LYS A 475 -8.25 7.08 -23.11
CA LYS A 475 -9.62 6.54 -23.22
C LYS A 475 -9.76 5.01 -23.30
N LYS A 476 -8.66 4.26 -23.45
CA LYS A 476 -8.70 2.80 -23.68
C LYS A 476 -8.38 2.04 -22.39
N PRO A 477 -9.35 1.41 -21.72
CA PRO A 477 -9.05 0.65 -20.50
C PRO A 477 -8.20 -0.60 -20.80
N PRO A 478 -7.62 -1.23 -19.75
CA PRO A 478 -7.00 -2.55 -19.87
C PRO A 478 -7.95 -3.57 -20.52
N LYS A 479 -7.39 -4.47 -21.33
CA LYS A 479 -8.19 -5.50 -22.03
C LYS A 479 -8.69 -6.55 -21.03
N ARG A 480 -9.98 -6.86 -21.10
CA ARG A 480 -10.58 -8.06 -20.49
C ARG A 480 -10.78 -9.17 -21.53
N VAL A 481 -10.86 -10.40 -21.07
CA VAL A 481 -11.18 -11.61 -21.84
C VAL A 481 -12.52 -12.16 -21.34
N ASP A 482 -13.21 -12.91 -22.20
CA ASP A 482 -14.47 -13.56 -21.87
C ASP A 482 -14.21 -14.84 -21.05
N SER A 483 -13.72 -14.66 -19.82
CA SER A 483 -13.58 -15.73 -18.84
C SER A 483 -13.81 -15.21 -17.42
N LYS A 484 -14.47 -16.05 -16.61
CA LYS A 484 -14.71 -15.77 -15.19
C LYS A 484 -13.59 -16.34 -14.35
N LEU A 485 -12.97 -15.49 -13.53
CA LEU A 485 -12.00 -15.85 -12.53
C LEU A 485 -12.61 -16.85 -11.55
N GLN A 486 -11.91 -17.95 -11.34
CA GLN A 486 -12.27 -19.00 -10.36
C GLN A 486 -11.29 -18.96 -9.18
N LEU A 487 -11.58 -19.73 -8.12
CA LEU A 487 -10.68 -19.92 -6.99
C LEU A 487 -9.27 -20.34 -7.45
N PHE A 488 -9.21 -21.37 -8.30
CA PHE A 488 -7.99 -21.90 -8.91
C PHE A 488 -8.00 -21.74 -10.43
N ASP A 489 -6.86 -21.99 -11.08
CA ASP A 489 -6.72 -22.10 -12.54
C ASP A 489 -7.07 -20.85 -13.36
N CYS A 490 -6.67 -19.66 -12.88
CA CYS A 490 -6.68 -18.45 -13.72
C CYS A 490 -5.71 -18.56 -14.91
N ILE A 491 -5.75 -17.57 -15.81
CA ILE A 491 -4.85 -17.54 -16.97
C ILE A 491 -3.37 -17.27 -16.64
N LEU A 492 -3.03 -17.06 -15.37
CA LEU A 492 -1.65 -16.86 -14.86
C LEU A 492 -0.87 -15.70 -15.50
N CYS A 493 -1.53 -14.56 -15.75
CA CYS A 493 -0.88 -13.36 -16.28
C CYS A 493 0.03 -12.64 -15.25
N ASN A 494 -0.07 -12.98 -13.96
CA ASN A 494 0.67 -12.38 -12.83
C ASN A 494 0.48 -10.87 -12.62
N LEU A 495 -0.44 -10.22 -13.35
CA LEU A 495 -0.64 -8.77 -13.25
C LEU A 495 -1.05 -8.36 -11.84
N CYS A 496 -1.94 -9.12 -11.19
CA CYS A 496 -2.41 -8.86 -9.83
C CYS A 496 -1.30 -8.83 -8.77
N ILE A 497 -0.20 -9.59 -8.97
CA ILE A 497 0.98 -9.57 -8.10
C ILE A 497 1.69 -8.23 -8.24
N PHE A 498 1.95 -7.81 -9.48
CA PHE A 498 2.75 -6.61 -9.74
C PHE A 498 2.02 -5.30 -9.45
N VAL A 499 0.69 -5.27 -9.56
CA VAL A 499 -0.09 -4.04 -9.32
C VAL A 499 -0.59 -3.92 -7.88
N CYS A 500 -0.40 -4.94 -7.04
CA CYS A 500 -0.84 -4.88 -5.64
C CYS A 500 0.10 -3.93 -4.87
N PRO A 501 -0.39 -2.79 -4.36
CA PRO A 501 0.48 -1.86 -3.65
C PRO A 501 1.04 -2.47 -2.36
N ASN A 502 0.28 -3.36 -1.71
CA ASN A 502 0.64 -3.97 -0.43
C ASN A 502 1.49 -5.25 -0.56
N GLY A 503 1.70 -5.75 -1.79
CA GLY A 503 2.37 -7.04 -2.02
C GLY A 503 1.59 -8.25 -1.51
N ALA A 504 0.26 -8.15 -1.43
CA ALA A 504 -0.61 -9.19 -0.87
C ALA A 504 -0.81 -10.39 -1.81
N ASN A 505 -0.84 -10.16 -3.13
CA ASN A 505 -1.02 -11.24 -4.10
C ASN A 505 0.32 -11.95 -4.38
N PHE A 506 0.32 -13.28 -4.37
CA PHE A 506 1.52 -14.09 -4.60
C PHE A 506 1.22 -15.30 -5.48
N SER A 507 2.28 -15.87 -6.07
CA SER A 507 2.22 -17.11 -6.85
C SER A 507 2.71 -18.28 -5.99
N MET A 508 2.05 -19.41 -6.10
CA MET A 508 2.46 -20.68 -5.48
C MET A 508 2.60 -21.76 -6.54
N ASP A 509 3.72 -22.47 -6.53
CA ASP A 509 3.92 -23.61 -7.43
C ASP A 509 3.20 -24.83 -6.86
N THR A 510 2.30 -25.43 -7.63
CA THR A 510 1.53 -26.62 -7.22
C THR A 510 2.02 -27.89 -7.92
N LYS A 511 2.98 -27.77 -8.85
CA LYS A 511 3.54 -28.85 -9.68
C LYS A 511 2.49 -29.68 -10.45
N GLY A 512 1.30 -29.13 -10.65
CA GLY A 512 0.16 -29.85 -11.20
C GLY A 512 -0.34 -30.89 -10.19
N TYR A 513 -1.47 -30.61 -9.55
CA TYR A 513 -2.05 -31.51 -8.57
C TYR A 513 -3.19 -32.29 -9.23
N SER A 514 -3.11 -33.62 -9.25
CA SER A 514 -4.15 -34.49 -9.81
C SER A 514 -4.23 -35.78 -9.00
N LYS A 515 -5.33 -35.99 -8.27
CA LYS A 515 -5.56 -37.21 -7.48
C LYS A 515 -6.98 -37.74 -7.68
N PRO A 516 -7.17 -39.08 -7.79
CA PRO A 516 -8.50 -39.68 -7.70
C PRO A 516 -9.16 -39.29 -6.38
N MET A 517 -10.39 -38.78 -6.47
CA MET A 517 -11.15 -38.33 -5.32
C MET A 517 -12.05 -39.46 -4.84
N ILE A 518 -12.00 -39.77 -3.54
CA ILE A 518 -12.87 -40.74 -2.90
C ILE A 518 -13.77 -39.99 -1.93
N ASN A 519 -15.09 -40.03 -2.16
CA ASN A 519 -16.10 -39.59 -1.21
C ASN A 519 -16.52 -40.76 -0.32
N TYR A 520 -17.25 -40.48 0.75
CA TYR A 520 -17.79 -41.53 1.62
C TYR A 520 -19.27 -41.36 1.85
N ILE A 521 -19.99 -42.47 1.97
CA ILE A 521 -21.37 -42.49 2.47
C ILE A 521 -21.35 -43.17 3.84
N TYR A 522 -21.89 -42.49 4.85
CA TYR A 522 -22.01 -43.08 6.17
C TYR A 522 -23.18 -44.06 6.20
N ARG A 523 -22.90 -45.36 6.37
CA ARG A 523 -23.91 -46.43 6.46
C ARG A 523 -23.56 -47.46 7.52
N ARG A 524 -24.53 -47.82 8.36
CA ARG A 524 -24.46 -48.90 9.34
C ARG A 524 -23.19 -48.83 10.22
N GLY A 525 -22.83 -47.62 10.65
CA GLY A 525 -21.63 -47.39 11.46
C GLY A 525 -20.31 -47.54 10.69
N ARG A 526 -20.32 -47.43 9.36
CA ARG A 526 -19.13 -47.53 8.49
C ARG A 526 -19.12 -46.43 7.42
N LEU A 527 -17.94 -46.12 6.91
CA LEU A 527 -17.77 -45.28 5.74
C LEU A 527 -17.62 -46.17 4.50
N GLU A 528 -18.63 -46.15 3.62
CA GLU A 528 -18.57 -46.83 2.33
C GLU A 528 -17.98 -45.87 1.29
N ALA A 529 -16.89 -46.27 0.64
CA ALA A 529 -16.22 -45.45 -0.38
C ALA A 529 -17.07 -45.30 -1.64
N GLU A 530 -17.19 -44.07 -2.13
CA GLU A 530 -17.86 -43.70 -3.37
C GLU A 530 -16.85 -42.97 -4.29
N ASN A 531 -16.86 -43.29 -5.58
CA ASN A 531 -16.02 -42.59 -6.55
C ASN A 531 -16.44 -41.11 -6.65
N GLY A 532 -15.54 -40.20 -6.25
CA GLY A 532 -15.71 -38.75 -6.34
C GLY A 532 -15.15 -38.14 -7.62
N GLY A 533 -14.60 -38.95 -8.53
CA GLY A 533 -13.96 -38.47 -9.77
C GLY A 533 -12.47 -38.19 -9.56
N THR A 534 -11.99 -37.04 -10.04
CA THR A 534 -10.58 -36.65 -9.92
C THR A 534 -10.51 -35.16 -9.59
N PHE A 535 -9.84 -34.83 -8.49
CA PHE A 535 -9.53 -33.45 -8.18
C PHE A 535 -8.28 -33.03 -8.96
N VAL A 536 -8.39 -31.99 -9.78
CA VAL A 536 -7.33 -31.53 -10.67
C VAL A 536 -7.15 -30.02 -10.57
N LEU A 537 -5.93 -29.58 -10.28
CA LEU A 537 -5.46 -28.23 -10.54
C LEU A 537 -4.79 -28.23 -11.92
N LYS A 538 -5.44 -27.62 -12.90
CA LYS A 538 -5.00 -27.67 -14.31
C LYS A 538 -3.71 -26.89 -14.54
N LYS A 539 -3.47 -25.85 -13.74
CA LYS A 539 -2.25 -25.06 -13.80
C LYS A 539 -1.22 -25.57 -12.79
N ASP A 540 0.03 -25.54 -13.23
CA ASP A 540 1.23 -25.86 -12.44
C ASP A 540 1.52 -24.84 -11.34
N ARG A 541 0.88 -23.67 -11.42
CA ARG A 541 0.94 -22.60 -10.43
C ARG A 541 -0.44 -22.05 -10.15
N GLN A 542 -0.63 -21.55 -8.94
CA GLN A 542 -1.85 -20.89 -8.50
C GLN A 542 -1.52 -19.50 -7.95
N ILE A 543 -2.54 -18.64 -7.88
CA ILE A 543 -2.44 -17.31 -7.27
C ILE A 543 -3.17 -17.35 -5.93
N GLY A 544 -2.54 -16.82 -4.89
CA GLY A 544 -3.15 -16.61 -3.58
C GLY A 544 -3.03 -15.15 -3.13
N THR A 545 -3.78 -14.83 -2.08
CA THR A 545 -3.83 -13.50 -1.47
C THR A 545 -3.51 -13.62 0.01
N LEU A 546 -2.51 -12.91 0.51
CA LEU A 546 -2.27 -12.74 1.95
C LEU A 546 -3.36 -11.83 2.51
N ALA A 547 -4.26 -12.38 3.31
CA ALA A 547 -5.46 -11.70 3.80
C ALA A 547 -5.08 -10.46 4.62
N ASP A 548 -4.14 -10.62 5.55
CA ASP A 548 -3.63 -9.60 6.45
C ASP A 548 -2.89 -8.44 5.75
N PHE A 549 -2.46 -8.62 4.50
CA PHE A 549 -1.90 -7.53 3.66
C PHE A 549 -2.92 -6.94 2.68
N CYS A 550 -4.08 -7.57 2.50
CA CYS A 550 -5.08 -7.13 1.55
C CYS A 550 -6.09 -6.19 2.20
N ASN A 551 -6.10 -4.93 1.76
CA ASN A 551 -7.12 -3.95 2.16
C ASN A 551 -8.31 -3.87 1.18
N GLU A 552 -8.42 -4.84 0.26
CA GLU A 552 -9.47 -4.85 -0.77
C GLU A 552 -9.55 -3.56 -1.60
N CYS A 553 -8.40 -2.89 -1.84
CA CYS A 553 -8.38 -1.62 -2.57
C CYS A 553 -8.93 -1.71 -4.01
N GLY A 554 -9.00 -2.90 -4.60
CA GLY A 554 -9.56 -3.13 -5.94
C GLY A 554 -8.59 -2.95 -7.10
N ASN A 555 -7.37 -2.43 -6.87
CA ASN A 555 -6.43 -2.16 -7.96
C ASN A 555 -6.06 -3.42 -8.76
N CYS A 556 -6.05 -4.59 -8.13
CA CYS A 556 -5.79 -5.85 -8.83
C CYS A 556 -6.90 -6.26 -9.81
N ASP A 557 -8.16 -5.85 -9.59
CA ASP A 557 -9.26 -6.11 -10.55
C ASP A 557 -9.12 -5.24 -11.80
N THR A 558 -8.69 -3.98 -11.63
CA THR A 558 -8.49 -3.03 -12.74
C THR A 558 -7.63 -3.63 -13.86
N TYR A 559 -6.65 -4.47 -13.49
CA TYR A 559 -5.72 -5.11 -14.42
C TYR A 559 -5.97 -6.61 -14.62
N CYS A 560 -6.93 -7.21 -13.90
CA CYS A 560 -7.28 -8.60 -14.10
C CYS A 560 -7.98 -8.72 -15.46
N PRO A 561 -7.47 -9.58 -16.38
CA PRO A 561 -8.12 -9.79 -17.66
C PRO A 561 -9.43 -10.56 -17.50
N GLU A 562 -9.62 -11.31 -16.42
CA GLU A 562 -10.81 -12.15 -16.17
C GLU A 562 -11.82 -11.41 -15.28
N GLU A 563 -13.10 -11.78 -15.37
CA GLU A 563 -14.18 -11.23 -14.55
C GLU A 563 -14.20 -11.86 -13.14
N GLY A 564 -14.33 -11.06 -12.07
CA GLY A 564 -14.51 -11.58 -10.69
C GLY A 564 -13.57 -10.99 -9.65
N ALA A 565 -12.51 -10.28 -10.04
CA ALA A 565 -11.51 -9.64 -9.16
C ALA A 565 -10.62 -10.60 -8.32
N PRO A 566 -9.29 -10.49 -8.39
CA PRO A 566 -8.38 -11.36 -7.62
C PRO A 566 -8.56 -11.26 -6.10
N TYR A 567 -8.80 -10.07 -5.55
CA TYR A 567 -8.97 -9.89 -4.11
C TYR A 567 -10.26 -10.52 -3.57
N ILE A 568 -11.20 -10.91 -4.44
CA ILE A 568 -12.47 -11.57 -4.08
C ILE A 568 -12.34 -13.08 -4.28
N GLU A 569 -11.96 -13.49 -5.49
CA GLU A 569 -12.08 -14.89 -5.93
C GLU A 569 -10.88 -15.76 -5.53
N LYS A 570 -9.68 -15.17 -5.34
CA LYS A 570 -8.47 -15.98 -5.07
C LYS A 570 -8.39 -16.45 -3.62
N PRO A 571 -7.79 -17.64 -3.39
CA PRO A 571 -7.67 -18.20 -2.05
C PRO A 571 -6.93 -17.23 -1.13
N ARG A 572 -7.58 -16.90 -0.01
CA ARG A 572 -7.03 -16.03 1.02
C ARG A 572 -6.26 -16.84 2.04
N PHE A 573 -5.12 -16.33 2.47
CA PHE A 573 -4.27 -16.96 3.49
C PHE A 573 -4.07 -15.99 4.65
N PHE A 574 -4.47 -16.41 5.85
CA PHE A 574 -4.33 -15.63 7.07
C PHE A 574 -3.01 -15.95 7.77
N PHE A 575 -2.39 -14.93 8.37
CA PHE A 575 -1.12 -15.08 9.09
C PHE A 575 -1.26 -15.82 10.42
N SER A 576 -2.43 -15.75 11.06
CA SER A 576 -2.65 -16.39 12.36
C SER A 576 -4.09 -16.89 12.52
N LYS A 577 -4.25 -17.86 13.44
CA LYS A 577 -5.55 -18.37 13.86
C LYS A 577 -6.47 -17.23 14.35
N GLU A 578 -5.91 -16.27 15.07
CA GLU A 578 -6.63 -15.07 15.52
C GLU A 578 -7.21 -14.27 14.34
N SER A 579 -6.41 -13.95 13.31
CA SER A 579 -6.94 -13.26 12.12
C SER A 579 -7.99 -14.12 11.40
N PHE A 580 -7.75 -15.42 11.26
CA PHE A 580 -8.68 -16.35 10.63
C PHE A 580 -10.04 -16.39 11.35
N GLU A 581 -10.06 -16.39 12.68
CA GLU A 581 -11.28 -16.39 13.51
C GLU A 581 -11.97 -15.02 13.52
N ARG A 582 -11.19 -13.94 13.64
CA ARG A 582 -11.71 -12.55 13.64
C ARG A 582 -12.45 -12.24 12.34
N PHE A 583 -11.88 -12.62 11.19
CA PHE A 583 -12.47 -12.40 9.86
C PHE A 583 -13.26 -13.63 9.38
N SER A 584 -14.09 -14.20 10.26
CA SER A 584 -14.87 -15.42 9.98
C SER A 584 -15.90 -15.31 8.85
N SER A 585 -16.24 -14.09 8.45
CA SER A 585 -17.04 -13.76 7.27
C SER A 585 -16.40 -14.14 5.94
N TYR A 586 -15.07 -14.28 5.91
CA TYR A 586 -14.33 -14.60 4.69
C TYR A 586 -13.93 -16.07 4.66
N ASP A 587 -14.13 -16.72 3.52
CA ASP A 587 -13.49 -17.99 3.22
C ASP A 587 -11.97 -17.77 3.04
N GLY A 588 -11.18 -18.79 3.38
CA GLY A 588 -9.72 -18.72 3.33
C GLY A 588 -9.03 -19.82 4.13
N PHE A 589 -7.71 -19.72 4.24
CA PHE A 589 -6.84 -20.78 4.76
C PHE A 589 -5.89 -20.22 5.82
N CYS A 590 -5.52 -21.03 6.80
CA CYS A 590 -4.60 -20.65 7.86
C CYS A 590 -3.82 -21.87 8.33
N PHE A 591 -2.50 -21.74 8.46
CA PHE A 591 -1.72 -22.74 9.19
C PHE A 591 -1.90 -22.48 10.69
N PHE A 592 -2.34 -23.50 11.43
CA PHE A 592 -2.39 -23.45 12.90
C PHE A 592 -1.09 -23.95 13.52
N SER A 593 -0.33 -24.74 12.75
CA SER A 593 1.04 -25.16 13.02
C SER A 593 1.74 -25.46 11.69
N PRO A 594 3.06 -25.69 11.66
CA PRO A 594 3.75 -26.14 10.44
C PRO A 594 3.19 -27.43 9.81
N HIS A 595 2.42 -28.21 10.57
CA HIS A 595 1.86 -29.50 10.18
C HIS A 595 0.34 -29.52 10.06
N GLN A 596 -0.35 -28.43 10.44
CA GLN A 596 -1.80 -28.34 10.43
C GLN A 596 -2.29 -27.14 9.61
N LEU A 597 -3.03 -27.43 8.53
CA LEU A 597 -3.68 -26.42 7.69
C LEU A 597 -5.19 -26.50 7.89
N ALA A 598 -5.79 -25.37 8.25
CA ALA A 598 -7.23 -25.17 8.29
C ALA A 598 -7.71 -24.38 7.07
N GLY A 599 -8.94 -24.62 6.64
CA GLY A 599 -9.60 -23.88 5.57
C GLY A 599 -11.08 -23.67 5.88
N ARG A 600 -11.56 -22.45 5.67
CA ARG A 600 -12.97 -22.09 5.63
C ARG A 600 -13.44 -22.04 4.19
N MET A 601 -14.43 -22.86 3.86
CA MET A 601 -15.02 -22.95 2.53
C MET A 601 -16.53 -22.99 2.66
N LYS A 602 -17.22 -22.05 2.02
CA LYS A 602 -18.67 -21.85 2.13
C LYS A 602 -19.12 -21.73 3.60
N GLY A 603 -18.34 -21.03 4.41
CA GLY A 603 -18.61 -20.82 5.85
C GLY A 603 -18.37 -22.04 6.76
N LYS A 604 -17.98 -23.20 6.21
CA LYS A 604 -17.64 -24.40 7.00
C LYS A 604 -16.13 -24.52 7.17
N VAL A 605 -15.69 -24.93 8.36
CA VAL A 605 -14.26 -25.09 8.68
C VAL A 605 -13.85 -26.54 8.55
N TYR A 606 -12.76 -26.76 7.83
CA TYR A 606 -12.10 -28.04 7.60
C TYR A 606 -10.64 -27.93 8.02
N SER A 607 -10.00 -29.03 8.37
CA SER A 607 -8.55 -29.05 8.60
C SER A 607 -7.92 -30.37 8.19
N ILE A 608 -6.64 -30.30 7.83
CA ILE A 608 -5.75 -31.45 7.77
C ILE A 608 -4.57 -31.24 8.70
N GLU A 609 -4.12 -32.33 9.33
CA GLU A 609 -2.95 -32.36 10.19
C GLU A 609 -2.11 -33.58 9.84
N TYR A 610 -0.85 -33.37 9.45
CA TYR A 610 0.08 -34.45 9.20
C TYR A 610 0.83 -34.78 10.49
N GLU A 611 0.92 -36.06 10.81
CA GLU A 611 1.76 -36.51 11.92
C GLU A 611 3.24 -36.37 11.52
N PRO A 612 4.08 -35.71 12.35
CA PRO A 612 5.52 -35.66 12.12
C PRO A 612 6.10 -37.07 11.99
N ASP A 613 7.03 -37.26 11.05
CA ASP A 613 7.77 -38.51 10.82
C ASP A 613 6.91 -39.75 10.45
N SER A 614 5.61 -39.55 10.21
CA SER A 614 4.66 -40.57 9.81
C SER A 614 4.01 -40.22 8.46
N LYS A 615 3.44 -41.21 7.77
CA LYS A 615 2.62 -40.98 6.56
C LYS A 615 1.13 -40.86 6.88
N ASN A 616 0.79 -40.78 8.17
CA ASN A 616 -0.59 -40.63 8.60
C ASN A 616 -0.99 -39.15 8.58
N LEU A 617 -2.26 -38.93 8.32
CA LEU A 617 -2.86 -37.61 8.41
C LEU A 617 -4.25 -37.72 9.02
N ARG A 618 -4.66 -36.64 9.66
CA ARG A 618 -6.00 -36.46 10.18
C ARG A 618 -6.72 -35.42 9.34
N PHE A 619 -7.92 -35.73 8.89
CA PHE A 619 -8.84 -34.78 8.27
C PHE A 619 -10.02 -34.53 9.21
N SER A 620 -10.33 -33.26 9.48
CA SER A 620 -11.52 -32.87 10.25
C SER A 620 -12.44 -32.00 9.39
N SER A 621 -13.73 -32.26 9.52
CA SER A 621 -14.85 -31.48 8.99
C SER A 621 -15.83 -31.16 10.13
N PRO A 622 -16.87 -30.35 9.90
CA PRO A 622 -17.91 -30.15 10.91
C PRO A 622 -18.63 -31.44 11.31
N GLU A 623 -18.74 -32.41 10.40
CA GLU A 623 -19.56 -33.60 10.60
C GLU A 623 -18.76 -34.87 10.95
N ILE A 624 -17.45 -34.91 10.65
CA ILE A 624 -16.61 -36.09 10.88
C ILE A 624 -15.13 -35.73 11.04
N GLU A 625 -14.41 -36.56 11.80
CA GLU A 625 -12.95 -36.63 11.79
C GLU A 625 -12.50 -38.00 11.29
N ILE A 626 -11.52 -38.02 10.39
CA ILE A 626 -11.02 -39.23 9.72
C ILE A 626 -9.51 -39.30 9.92
N GLN A 627 -9.04 -40.41 10.47
CA GLN A 627 -7.63 -40.75 10.47
C GLN A 627 -7.32 -41.58 9.22
N MET A 628 -6.35 -41.12 8.44
CA MET A 628 -5.90 -41.79 7.23
C MET A 628 -4.44 -42.22 7.38
N GLY A 629 -4.15 -43.41 6.86
CA GLY A 629 -2.79 -43.94 6.77
C GLY A 629 -2.12 -43.63 5.43
N GLU A 630 -1.07 -44.39 5.14
CA GLU A 630 -0.37 -44.33 3.87
C GLU A 630 -1.32 -44.49 2.67
N ASN A 631 -1.10 -43.67 1.63
CA ASN A 631 -1.96 -43.53 0.46
C ASN A 631 -3.39 -43.01 0.75
N GLN A 632 -3.57 -42.25 1.84
CA GLN A 632 -4.84 -41.58 2.19
C GLN A 632 -6.01 -42.57 2.39
N LYS A 633 -5.72 -43.79 2.84
CA LYS A 633 -6.74 -44.79 3.17
C LYS A 633 -7.26 -44.58 4.59
N VAL A 634 -8.58 -44.59 4.76
CA VAL A 634 -9.23 -44.49 6.09
C VAL A 634 -8.79 -45.65 6.98
N GLN A 635 -8.25 -45.31 8.15
CA GLN A 635 -7.91 -46.26 9.21
C GLN A 635 -8.97 -46.27 10.31
N SER A 636 -9.43 -45.10 10.72
CA SER A 636 -10.49 -44.90 11.70
C SER A 636 -11.21 -43.57 11.46
N PHE A 637 -12.37 -43.39 12.06
CA PHE A 637 -13.12 -42.14 12.02
C PHE A 637 -13.94 -41.93 13.29
N GLU A 638 -14.24 -40.68 13.61
CA GLU A 638 -15.11 -40.25 14.70
C GLU A 638 -16.19 -39.32 14.15
N ILE A 639 -17.44 -39.59 14.50
CA ILE A 639 -18.59 -38.79 14.06
C ILE A 639 -18.70 -37.53 14.93
N LYS A 640 -18.88 -36.38 14.29
CA LYS A 640 -19.18 -35.10 14.94
C LYS A 640 -20.60 -34.66 14.62
N ASN A 641 -21.18 -33.82 15.48
CA ASN A 641 -22.46 -33.12 15.23
C ASN A 641 -23.63 -34.00 14.73
N GLY A 642 -23.69 -35.28 15.12
CA GLY A 642 -24.81 -36.16 14.82
C GLY A 642 -25.00 -36.50 13.33
N LEU A 643 -23.92 -36.77 12.60
CA LEU A 643 -23.96 -37.25 11.20
C LEU A 643 -25.03 -38.34 10.99
N LEU A 644 -25.97 -38.09 10.09
CA LEU A 644 -27.11 -38.96 9.85
C LEU A 644 -26.75 -40.15 8.96
N GLU A 645 -27.40 -41.29 9.19
CA GLU A 645 -27.32 -42.46 8.30
C GLU A 645 -27.67 -42.08 6.84
N GLY A 646 -26.85 -42.53 5.90
CA GLY A 646 -26.97 -42.21 4.47
C GLY A 646 -26.35 -40.89 4.04
N SER A 647 -25.79 -40.09 4.96
CA SER A 647 -25.14 -38.82 4.62
C SER A 647 -23.91 -39.04 3.74
N LYS A 648 -23.79 -38.22 2.70
CA LYS A 648 -22.59 -38.13 1.87
C LYS A 648 -21.59 -37.18 2.50
N ILE A 649 -20.36 -37.65 2.62
CA ILE A 649 -19.19 -36.92 3.05
C ILE A 649 -18.42 -36.56 1.79
N ASP A 650 -18.53 -35.29 1.40
CA ASP A 650 -17.78 -34.71 0.29
C ASP A 650 -16.34 -34.46 0.73
N MET A 651 -15.40 -35.09 0.03
CA MET A 651 -13.98 -35.03 0.33
C MET A 651 -13.26 -33.97 -0.51
N GLU A 652 -13.94 -33.22 -1.39
CA GLU A 652 -13.32 -32.10 -2.12
C GLU A 652 -12.56 -31.12 -1.19
N PRO A 653 -13.10 -30.70 -0.02
CA PRO A 653 -12.36 -29.90 0.95
C PRO A 653 -11.02 -30.49 1.39
N PHE A 654 -10.95 -31.82 1.56
CA PHE A 654 -9.71 -32.51 1.90
C PHE A 654 -8.67 -32.38 0.78
N TYR A 655 -9.07 -32.59 -0.49
CA TYR A 655 -8.14 -32.49 -1.62
C TYR A 655 -7.69 -31.05 -1.89
N VAL A 656 -8.54 -30.05 -1.65
CA VAL A 656 -8.14 -28.63 -1.67
C VAL A 656 -7.06 -28.38 -0.61
N LEU A 657 -7.29 -28.81 0.63
CA LEU A 657 -6.31 -28.63 1.72
C LEU A 657 -5.00 -29.38 1.45
N ASP A 658 -5.06 -30.64 1.00
CA ASP A 658 -3.87 -31.46 0.69
C ASP A 658 -3.07 -30.85 -0.47
N ALA A 659 -3.75 -30.28 -1.48
CA ALA A 659 -3.09 -29.56 -2.58
C ALA A 659 -2.38 -28.29 -2.10
N LEU A 660 -3.05 -27.48 -1.28
CA LEU A 660 -2.46 -26.24 -0.74
C LEU A 660 -1.34 -26.50 0.26
N TYR A 661 -1.48 -27.53 1.10
CA TYR A 661 -0.42 -27.96 2.02
C TYR A 661 0.81 -28.45 1.25
N SER A 662 0.61 -29.29 0.24
CA SER A 662 1.70 -29.75 -0.65
C SER A 662 2.38 -28.59 -1.36
N ALA A 663 1.62 -27.62 -1.85
CA ALA A 663 2.17 -26.40 -2.44
C ALA A 663 2.97 -25.59 -1.41
N ALA A 664 2.50 -25.46 -0.16
CA ALA A 664 3.24 -24.74 0.87
C ALA A 664 4.58 -25.39 1.21
N LEU A 665 4.66 -26.73 1.20
CA LEU A 665 5.92 -27.46 1.35
C LEU A 665 6.87 -27.21 0.17
N GLU A 666 6.36 -27.27 -1.05
CA GLU A 666 7.15 -27.02 -2.27
C GLU A 666 7.72 -25.59 -2.31
N ASN A 667 7.01 -24.64 -1.70
CA ASN A 667 7.35 -23.23 -1.71
C ASN A 667 7.89 -22.75 -0.35
N GLU A 668 8.36 -23.64 0.54
CA GLU A 668 8.63 -23.32 1.95
C GLU A 668 9.66 -22.20 2.17
N ASN A 669 10.58 -22.00 1.22
CA ASN A 669 11.59 -20.95 1.29
C ASN A 669 11.16 -19.63 0.60
N LYS A 670 9.95 -19.58 0.04
CA LYS A 670 9.38 -18.33 -0.49
C LYS A 670 8.74 -17.53 0.64
N TYR A 671 8.90 -16.21 0.58
CA TYR A 671 8.45 -15.28 1.61
C TYR A 671 7.00 -15.49 2.11
N PRO A 672 5.98 -15.77 1.27
CA PRO A 672 4.62 -15.94 1.78
C PRO A 672 4.52 -17.16 2.68
N PHE A 673 5.21 -18.25 2.35
CA PHE A 673 5.11 -19.50 3.10
C PHE A 673 6.02 -19.54 4.33
N VAL A 674 7.12 -18.77 4.32
CA VAL A 674 7.90 -18.50 5.54
C VAL A 674 7.02 -17.78 6.57
N ILE A 675 6.27 -16.76 6.13
CA ILE A 675 5.31 -16.03 6.98
C ILE A 675 4.18 -16.95 7.43
N LEU A 676 3.50 -17.60 6.48
CA LEU A 676 2.27 -18.36 6.74
C LEU A 676 2.50 -19.59 7.63
N ARG A 677 3.64 -20.30 7.50
CA ARG A 677 3.90 -21.51 8.28
C ARG A 677 4.45 -21.22 9.69
N GLY A 678 4.64 -19.96 10.05
CA GLY A 678 5.23 -19.58 11.35
C GLY A 678 6.68 -20.03 11.50
N ILE A 679 7.43 -20.17 10.41
CA ILE A 679 8.86 -20.52 10.49
C ILE A 679 9.59 -19.29 11.05
N GLY A 680 9.83 -19.29 12.36
CA GLY A 680 10.47 -18.20 13.09
C GLY A 680 9.57 -17.41 14.06
N SER A 681 8.36 -17.91 14.36
CA SER A 681 7.51 -17.41 15.45
C SER A 681 7.96 -17.89 16.82
#